data_AF-A0A1G0A7D5-F1
#
_entry.id   AF-A0A1G0A7D5-F1
#
_cell.length_a   1.000
_cell.length_b   1.000
_cell.length_c   1.000
_cell.angle_alpha   90.00
_cell.angle_beta   90.00
_cell.angle_gamma   90.00
#
_symmetry.space_group_name_H-M   'P 1'
#
loop_
_entity.id
_entity.type
_entity.pdbx_description
1 polymer ?
#
loop_
_entity_poly.entity_id
_entity_poly.type
_entity_poly.pdbx_seq_one_letter_code
_entity_poly.pdbx_strand_id
1 'polypeptide(L)'
;MFEAAPAPGRKKWYSNVPYPYMSAYVHVGFALSFLRAEFQSRFRRMTGYNVLHPQAFHCTGLPILGAARRVAEKEPRQIEILRKMGIPDRDIPKFADPMHWIEVFPQATIADLKALGAAIDWRRSFITTYLNPPYDAFVRWQFRRLREGGYLKKDRHPVIWCPKDAAPIGDHDRLEGEGETPVEYTLLKFPLADGRILVAATIRPETVFGQTNLWVDPEVEYVVAEVAGERWVLNETAVRKLAEQGKSASLTRRVRGADLVGREAVAPAINRAVPILPSSFIDQGRGTGIVTSVPSDAPDDYVALRDLQRDDALLARFRLDPERIRAIVPVPIIRTPGWGPLPGVEIVERMGIRNQGDREKLEAAKAEVYRTGFYQGVLNENCGPYAGVRVEVAKEEIRRQLEASRQADLMYEPSGEVVCRCTTPAIVKLVEDQWFLAYGDPVWKAKAHEALAGMTLHPDGVRKQFDYIIDWLRDWPAAHHRGLGTKLPWDEGWVIESLSDSTVYMAYYTIAHALQGGSLRSSVPWAGKLDDAFFDYVFREEGDPAALAGRLGLPRGTLEDLRREFLYWYPFDLRNTGKDLVQNHMTFCLFNHVALFPPEQWPRGFGVNGYVQMAGRKMSKSRGNVWYLRDALREWGADVVRLTVANAGDGQDDPNFDMEFAASARARLADWYAFATRRQATRTDRRVIDAWFLSTLARAVGAARASMESMLYKNALRQGYFDLQAAWSWYVRRSGGRPHGDVLARFIDVQTRLLAPFTPHLCEEIWSRLGREGFASSAPYPEAEAGEVDPAAEAAESLLQATLADVREILKVTGLKPKRLVLYTAPAWKVRLRSDALALAAAGPVAMHVLMDRSLADPVLKDRAKDVAAYAKRLVEELRHARPADLARQPDAAREHDRFREDAPFLRSELGVRVDVYRADDPDRWDPARKADHAIPGRPAIYVE
;
A
#
# COMPACT_ATOMS: atom_id res chain seq x y z
N MET A 1 -15.61 18.13 22.10
CA MET A 1 -15.95 16.70 21.85
C MET A 1 -14.72 15.84 21.58
N PHE A 2 -13.83 16.21 20.65
CA PHE A 2 -12.69 15.37 20.26
C PHE A 2 -11.43 15.56 21.10
N GLU A 3 -11.44 16.52 22.03
CA GLU A 3 -10.41 16.68 23.06
C GLU A 3 -10.53 15.57 24.10
N ALA A 4 -9.60 14.61 24.07
CA ALA A 4 -9.66 13.42 24.90
C ALA A 4 -8.75 13.56 26.13
N ALA A 5 -9.27 13.10 27.27
CA ALA A 5 -8.54 12.98 28.52
C ALA A 5 -8.64 11.54 29.05
N PRO A 6 -7.68 11.06 29.86
CA PRO A 6 -7.74 9.77 30.51
C PRO A 6 -9.04 9.58 31.29
N ALA A 7 -9.69 8.45 31.07
CA ALA A 7 -10.92 8.06 31.75
C ALA A 7 -10.74 6.64 32.32
N PRO A 8 -10.21 6.51 33.55
CA PRO A 8 -10.02 5.21 34.19
C PRO A 8 -11.29 4.36 34.15
N GLY A 9 -11.16 3.06 33.86
CA GLY A 9 -12.28 2.14 33.71
C GLY A 9 -12.95 2.11 32.33
N ARG A 10 -12.69 3.10 31.46
CA ARG A 10 -13.15 3.08 30.06
C ARG A 10 -12.05 2.55 29.14
N LYS A 11 -12.40 1.59 28.27
CA LYS A 11 -11.48 1.08 27.24
C LYS A 11 -11.01 2.22 26.34
N LYS A 12 -9.70 2.34 26.13
CA LYS A 12 -9.10 3.36 25.28
C LYS A 12 -8.89 2.87 23.85
N TRP A 13 -8.91 3.79 22.90
CA TRP A 13 -8.51 3.58 21.51
C TRP A 13 -7.65 4.76 21.07
N TYR A 14 -6.37 4.51 20.86
CA TYR A 14 -5.41 5.47 20.36
C TYR A 14 -5.01 5.09 18.93
N SER A 15 -5.42 5.90 17.96
CA SER A 15 -4.98 5.73 16.57
C SER A 15 -4.20 6.95 16.08
N ASN A 16 -3.34 6.73 15.10
CA ASN A 16 -2.53 7.78 14.49
C ASN A 16 -2.21 7.48 13.02
N VAL A 17 -1.74 8.49 12.32
CA VAL A 17 -1.28 8.42 10.93
C VAL A 17 0.08 9.12 10.87
N PRO A 18 1.02 8.66 10.02
CA PRO A 18 2.23 9.41 9.74
C PRO A 18 1.93 10.88 9.45
N TYR A 19 2.57 11.77 10.20
CA TYR A 19 2.46 13.20 9.95
C TYR A 19 2.95 13.56 8.53
N PRO A 20 2.19 14.35 7.76
CA PRO A 20 2.60 14.68 6.40
C PRO A 20 3.80 15.64 6.39
N TYR A 21 4.63 15.55 5.36
CA TYR A 21 5.69 16.53 5.10
C TYR A 21 5.10 17.87 4.67
N MET A 22 5.57 18.95 5.28
CA MET A 22 5.04 20.31 5.10
C MET A 22 5.71 21.08 3.96
N SER A 23 5.96 20.38 2.84
CA SER A 23 6.57 20.94 1.62
C SER A 23 5.55 21.28 0.53
N ALA A 24 4.25 21.10 0.78
CA ALA A 24 3.15 21.38 -0.13
C ALA A 24 1.81 21.29 0.61
N TYR A 25 0.71 21.68 -0.05
CA TYR A 25 -0.63 21.31 0.38
C TYR A 25 -0.82 19.78 0.32
N VAL A 26 -1.59 19.25 1.27
CA VAL A 26 -1.92 17.82 1.29
C VAL A 26 -2.88 17.45 0.16
N HIS A 27 -2.65 16.30 -0.46
CA HIS A 27 -3.49 15.78 -1.55
C HIS A 27 -4.44 14.69 -1.09
N VAL A 28 -5.39 14.30 -1.94
CA VAL A 28 -6.38 13.24 -1.65
C VAL A 28 -5.77 11.89 -1.24
N GLY A 29 -4.54 11.60 -1.69
CA GLY A 29 -3.75 10.45 -1.21
C GLY A 29 -3.48 10.46 0.30
N PHE A 30 -3.17 11.63 0.89
CA PHE A 30 -3.07 11.77 2.35
C PHE A 30 -4.44 11.60 3.00
N ALA A 31 -5.48 12.21 2.41
CA ALA A 31 -6.85 12.11 2.92
C ALA A 31 -7.34 10.65 3.02
N LEU A 32 -6.98 9.78 2.06
CA LEU A 32 -7.26 8.35 2.16
C LEU A 32 -6.64 7.73 3.42
N SER A 33 -5.32 7.84 3.58
CA SER A 33 -4.62 7.24 4.72
C SER A 33 -5.11 7.82 6.05
N PHE A 34 -5.42 9.11 6.07
CA PHE A 34 -5.99 9.81 7.22
C PHE A 34 -7.39 9.30 7.58
N LEU A 35 -8.33 9.34 6.63
CA LEU A 35 -9.72 8.99 6.84
C LEU A 35 -9.90 7.52 7.20
N ARG A 36 -9.06 6.62 6.69
CA ARG A 36 -9.09 5.20 7.10
C ARG A 36 -8.84 5.01 8.60
N ALA A 37 -7.93 5.76 9.22
CA ALA A 37 -7.76 5.71 10.68
C ALA A 37 -8.89 6.46 11.43
N GLU A 38 -9.38 7.55 10.85
CA GLU A 38 -10.42 8.37 11.47
C GLU A 38 -11.81 7.69 11.45
N PHE A 39 -12.16 6.96 10.37
CA PHE A 39 -13.36 6.13 10.31
C PHE A 39 -13.36 5.10 11.44
N GLN A 40 -12.22 4.45 11.67
CA GLN A 40 -12.06 3.53 12.80
C GLN A 40 -12.19 4.25 14.15
N SER A 41 -11.64 5.45 14.28
CA SER A 41 -11.77 6.26 15.50
C SER A 41 -13.21 6.63 15.81
N ARG A 42 -14.00 7.01 14.79
CA ARG A 42 -15.42 7.31 14.95
C ARG A 42 -16.21 6.06 15.32
N PHE A 43 -15.99 4.96 14.61
CA PHE A 43 -16.60 3.68 14.93
C PHE A 43 -16.29 3.25 16.37
N ARG A 44 -15.02 3.32 16.80
CA ARG A 44 -14.61 2.96 18.16
C ARG A 44 -15.27 3.83 19.21
N ARG A 45 -15.41 5.15 18.96
CA ARG A 45 -16.16 6.06 19.83
C ARG A 45 -17.61 5.61 20.01
N MET A 46 -18.27 5.26 18.91
CA MET A 46 -19.66 4.78 18.91
C MET A 46 -19.80 3.39 19.56
N THR A 47 -18.74 2.59 19.61
CA THR A 47 -18.71 1.30 20.34
C THR A 47 -18.23 1.44 21.81
N GLY A 48 -18.23 2.66 22.35
CA GLY A 48 -17.98 2.92 23.78
C GLY A 48 -16.53 3.20 24.17
N TYR A 49 -15.58 3.20 23.23
CA TYR A 49 -14.17 3.50 23.55
C TYR A 49 -13.95 4.99 23.85
N ASN A 50 -12.99 5.28 24.73
CA ASN A 50 -12.41 6.61 24.85
C ASN A 50 -11.35 6.77 23.75
N VAL A 51 -11.49 7.75 22.86
CA VAL A 51 -10.75 7.79 21.61
C VAL A 51 -9.79 8.97 21.55
N LEU A 52 -8.49 8.68 21.37
CA LEU A 52 -7.46 9.65 21.04
C LEU A 52 -7.07 9.49 19.57
N HIS A 53 -7.18 10.58 18.80
CA HIS A 53 -6.73 10.66 17.41
C HIS A 53 -6.04 12.01 17.19
N PRO A 54 -4.71 12.09 17.35
CA PRO A 54 -3.95 13.33 17.22
C PRO A 54 -3.35 13.46 15.81
N GLN A 55 -2.93 14.67 15.44
CA GLN A 55 -2.23 14.95 14.19
C GLN A 55 -1.19 16.04 14.38
N ALA A 56 0.00 15.86 13.80
CA ALA A 56 1.12 16.81 13.81
C ALA A 56 1.66 16.98 12.38
N PHE A 57 2.72 17.78 12.23
CA PHE A 57 3.19 18.28 10.94
C PHE A 57 4.72 18.15 10.81
N HIS A 58 5.15 17.36 9.83
CA HIS A 58 6.56 16.99 9.68
C HIS A 58 7.31 18.05 8.87
N CYS A 59 8.24 18.74 9.53
CA CYS A 59 9.06 19.81 8.97
C CYS A 59 10.56 19.46 8.92
N THR A 60 10.94 18.29 9.45
CA THR A 60 12.32 17.77 9.40
C THR A 60 12.67 17.32 7.98
N GLY A 61 13.93 17.50 7.60
CA GLY A 61 14.51 17.05 6.34
C GLY A 61 14.93 18.16 5.39
N LEU A 62 15.39 17.73 4.22
CA LEU A 62 15.89 18.57 3.13
C LEU A 62 14.83 19.10 2.14
N PRO A 63 13.66 18.46 1.92
CA PRO A 63 12.73 18.90 0.87
C PRO A 63 12.29 20.36 0.94
N ILE A 64 12.04 20.89 2.14
CA ILE A 64 11.66 22.30 2.35
C ILE A 64 12.82 23.22 1.98
N LEU A 65 14.04 22.95 2.48
CA LEU A 65 15.24 23.72 2.14
C LEU A 65 15.53 23.71 0.64
N GLY A 66 15.45 22.54 0.01
CA GLY A 66 15.68 22.38 -1.42
C GLY A 66 14.61 23.07 -2.27
N ALA A 67 13.36 23.09 -1.84
CA ALA A 67 12.31 23.84 -2.53
C ALA A 67 12.47 25.36 -2.36
N ALA A 68 12.80 25.82 -1.15
CA ALA A 68 13.02 27.23 -0.86
C ALA A 68 14.21 27.81 -1.65
N ARG A 69 15.33 27.08 -1.70
CA ARG A 69 16.51 27.46 -2.48
C ARG A 69 16.17 27.63 -3.97
N ARG A 70 15.38 26.72 -4.54
CA ARG A 70 14.97 26.80 -5.95
C ARG A 70 14.05 27.99 -6.25
N VAL A 71 13.22 28.40 -5.28
CA VAL A 71 12.47 29.66 -5.38
C VAL A 71 13.42 30.87 -5.31
N ALA A 72 14.41 30.86 -4.41
CA ALA A 72 15.41 31.92 -4.30
C ALA A 72 16.25 32.06 -5.58
N GLU A 73 16.58 30.94 -6.23
CA GLU A 73 17.27 30.86 -7.52
C GLU A 73 16.36 31.14 -8.73
N LYS A 74 15.06 31.40 -8.49
CA LYS A 74 14.04 31.66 -9.50
C LYS A 74 13.88 30.54 -10.54
N GLU A 75 14.00 29.28 -10.11
CA GLU A 75 13.81 28.11 -10.97
C GLU A 75 12.38 28.11 -11.57
N PRO A 76 12.20 28.17 -12.91
CA PRO A 76 10.88 28.28 -13.53
C PRO A 76 9.91 27.15 -13.13
N ARG A 77 10.40 25.91 -13.03
CA ARG A 77 9.58 24.74 -12.71
C ARG A 77 9.07 24.76 -11.28
N GLN A 78 9.88 25.19 -10.30
CA GLN A 78 9.44 25.30 -8.91
C GLN A 78 8.41 26.42 -8.73
N ILE A 79 8.60 27.56 -9.41
CA ILE A 79 7.62 28.65 -9.43
C ILE A 79 6.29 28.17 -10.03
N GLU A 80 6.33 27.43 -11.14
CA GLU A 80 5.13 26.86 -11.77
C GLU A 80 4.38 25.88 -10.84
N ILE A 81 5.10 25.07 -10.06
CA ILE A 81 4.50 24.18 -9.05
C ILE A 81 3.71 24.98 -8.01
N LEU A 82 4.28 26.06 -7.46
CA LEU A 82 3.60 26.92 -6.49
C LEU A 82 2.38 27.63 -7.10
N ARG A 83 2.48 28.08 -8.36
CA ARG A 83 1.32 28.63 -9.10
C ARG A 83 0.20 27.60 -9.26
N LYS A 84 0.55 26.37 -9.65
CA LYS A 84 -0.41 25.25 -9.79
C LYS A 84 -1.04 24.83 -8.46
N MET A 85 -0.39 25.13 -7.33
CA MET A 85 -0.99 24.99 -5.99
C MET A 85 -2.00 26.09 -5.66
N GLY A 86 -2.15 27.11 -6.52
CA GLY A 86 -3.00 28.27 -6.27
C GLY A 86 -2.36 29.34 -5.38
N ILE A 87 -1.03 29.35 -5.24
CA ILE A 87 -0.31 30.40 -4.50
C ILE A 87 -0.21 31.65 -5.40
N PRO A 88 -0.64 32.84 -4.95
CA PRO A 88 -0.56 34.06 -5.74
C PRO A 88 0.88 34.45 -6.09
N ASP A 89 1.11 34.98 -7.29
CA ASP A 89 2.44 35.41 -7.76
C ASP A 89 3.14 36.38 -6.81
N ARG A 90 2.39 37.25 -6.15
CA ARG A 90 2.91 38.21 -5.15
C ARG A 90 3.48 37.54 -3.90
N ASP A 91 3.04 36.32 -3.58
CA ASP A 91 3.42 35.59 -2.37
C ASP A 91 4.52 34.56 -2.65
N ILE A 92 4.68 34.11 -3.90
CA ILE A 92 5.72 33.15 -4.30
C ILE A 92 7.14 33.56 -3.85
N PRO A 93 7.59 34.82 -3.99
CA PRO A 93 8.93 35.22 -3.56
C PRO A 93 9.21 34.97 -2.06
N LYS A 94 8.18 34.96 -1.20
CA LYS A 94 8.32 34.69 0.24
C LYS A 94 8.75 33.25 0.52
N PHE A 95 8.44 32.32 -0.39
CA PHE A 95 8.85 30.92 -0.29
C PHE A 95 10.34 30.72 -0.58
N ALA A 96 11.11 31.77 -0.88
CA ALA A 96 12.58 31.70 -0.84
C ALA A 96 13.11 31.45 0.59
N ASP A 97 12.34 31.82 1.62
CA ASP A 97 12.63 31.52 3.02
C ASP A 97 11.97 30.19 3.44
N PRO A 98 12.73 29.15 3.85
CA PRO A 98 12.20 27.90 4.40
C PRO A 98 11.20 28.08 5.54
N MET A 99 11.35 29.13 6.36
CA MET A 99 10.47 29.38 7.49
C MET A 99 9.04 29.70 7.04
N HIS A 100 8.89 30.35 5.89
CA HIS A 100 7.58 30.67 5.33
C HIS A 100 6.78 29.39 5.00
N TRP A 101 7.46 28.31 4.59
CA TRP A 101 6.81 27.01 4.35
C TRP A 101 6.22 26.42 5.62
N ILE A 102 6.97 26.51 6.72
CA ILE A 102 6.60 26.00 8.05
C ILE A 102 5.48 26.85 8.68
N GLU A 103 5.31 28.09 8.26
CA GLU A 103 4.19 28.94 8.69
C GLU A 103 2.92 28.65 7.87
N VAL A 104 3.05 28.51 6.56
CA VAL A 104 1.91 28.38 5.65
C VAL A 104 1.33 26.98 5.67
N PHE A 105 2.12 25.95 5.36
CA PHE A 105 1.58 24.62 5.06
C PHE A 105 0.98 23.88 6.27
N PRO A 106 1.56 23.95 7.49
CA PRO A 106 0.91 23.38 8.67
C PRO A 106 -0.45 24.01 8.96
N GLN A 107 -0.53 25.35 8.93
CA GLN A 107 -1.79 26.07 9.18
C GLN A 107 -2.83 25.75 8.10
N ALA A 108 -2.40 25.69 6.85
CA ALA A 108 -3.27 25.35 5.73
C ALA A 108 -3.79 23.90 5.86
N THR A 109 -2.95 22.96 6.29
CA THR A 109 -3.35 21.56 6.54
C THR A 109 -4.33 21.44 7.71
N ILE A 110 -4.13 22.22 8.79
CA ILE A 110 -5.11 22.29 9.90
C ILE A 110 -6.46 22.79 9.39
N ALA A 111 -6.47 23.87 8.59
CA ALA A 111 -7.70 24.41 8.02
C ALA A 111 -8.41 23.38 7.13
N ASP A 112 -7.66 22.70 6.25
CA ASP A 112 -8.20 21.68 5.35
C ASP A 112 -8.80 20.49 6.13
N LEU A 113 -8.10 20.00 7.17
CA LEU A 113 -8.60 18.90 8.02
C LEU A 113 -9.78 19.31 8.90
N LYS A 114 -9.82 20.55 9.40
CA LYS A 114 -11.00 21.08 10.10
C LYS A 114 -12.19 21.20 9.15
N ALA A 115 -11.99 21.66 7.92
CA ALA A 115 -13.03 21.72 6.90
C ALA A 115 -13.51 20.32 6.47
N LEU A 116 -12.65 19.31 6.49
CA LEU A 116 -13.01 17.90 6.32
C LEU A 116 -13.82 17.32 7.50
N GLY A 117 -13.90 18.05 8.62
CA GLY A 117 -14.55 17.61 9.85
C GLY A 117 -13.74 16.58 10.63
N ALA A 118 -12.41 16.59 10.53
CA ALA A 118 -11.54 15.61 11.16
C ALA A 118 -11.71 15.56 12.70
N ALA A 119 -11.88 14.37 13.25
CA ALA A 119 -12.02 14.12 14.69
C ALA A 119 -10.69 14.17 15.46
N ILE A 120 -9.96 15.29 15.36
CA ILE A 120 -8.62 15.48 15.93
C ILE A 120 -8.67 16.21 17.29
N ASP A 121 -7.84 15.76 18.25
CA ASP A 121 -7.48 16.56 19.44
C ASP A 121 -6.36 17.56 19.08
N TRP A 122 -6.75 18.76 18.66
CA TRP A 122 -5.83 19.79 18.16
C TRP A 122 -4.86 20.33 19.22
N ARG A 123 -5.14 20.13 20.51
CA ARG A 123 -4.22 20.55 21.59
C ARG A 123 -2.91 19.78 21.53
N ARG A 124 -2.93 18.58 20.94
CA ARG A 124 -1.78 17.67 20.79
C ARG A 124 -1.04 17.85 19.45
N SER A 125 -1.38 18.89 18.68
CA SER A 125 -0.73 19.20 17.41
C SER A 125 0.56 20.00 17.60
N PHE A 126 1.58 19.69 16.80
CA PHE A 126 2.88 20.34 16.86
C PHE A 126 3.59 20.27 15.49
N ILE A 127 4.65 21.07 15.33
CA ILE A 127 5.63 20.89 14.23
C ILE A 127 6.90 20.21 14.76
N THR A 128 7.62 19.52 13.87
CA THR A 128 8.94 18.98 14.19
C THR A 128 10.04 20.04 14.07
N THR A 129 11.31 19.64 14.26
CA THR A 129 12.54 20.46 14.26
C THR A 129 12.81 21.22 15.56
N TYR A 130 14.01 21.82 15.66
CA TYR A 130 14.44 22.69 16.74
C TYR A 130 13.53 23.91 17.00
N LEU A 131 12.66 24.25 16.05
CA LEU A 131 11.67 25.33 16.20
C LEU A 131 10.58 25.01 17.24
N ASN A 132 10.47 23.75 17.65
CA ASN A 132 9.62 23.31 18.74
C ASN A 132 10.50 22.71 19.86
N PRO A 133 10.97 23.54 20.82
CA PRO A 133 11.93 23.13 21.82
C PRO A 133 11.60 21.83 22.59
N PRO A 134 10.36 21.58 23.06
CA PRO A 134 10.06 20.33 23.76
C PRO A 134 10.09 19.10 22.84
N TYR A 135 9.79 19.23 21.55
CA TYR A 135 9.93 18.13 20.60
C TYR A 135 11.40 17.89 20.24
N ASP A 136 12.19 18.96 20.09
CA ASP A 136 13.65 18.85 19.92
C ASP A 136 14.28 18.09 21.09
N ALA A 137 13.92 18.46 22.33
CA ALA A 137 14.37 17.77 23.53
C ALA A 137 13.95 16.28 23.55
N PHE A 138 12.73 15.96 23.11
CA PHE A 138 12.24 14.58 22.99
C PHE A 138 13.08 13.76 21.99
N VAL A 139 13.38 14.30 20.82
CA VAL A 139 14.21 13.62 19.81
C VAL A 139 15.65 13.46 20.31
N ARG A 140 16.21 14.47 20.99
CA ARG A 140 17.54 14.36 21.62
C ARG A 140 17.59 13.25 22.67
N TRP A 141 16.57 13.14 23.51
CA TRP A 141 16.42 12.06 24.49
C TRP A 141 16.38 10.70 23.80
N GLN A 142 15.52 10.54 22.79
CA GLN A 142 15.40 9.30 22.01
C GLN A 142 16.78 8.84 21.51
N PHE A 143 17.53 9.74 20.87
CA PHE A 143 18.83 9.41 20.30
C PHE A 143 19.89 9.07 21.34
N ARG A 144 19.92 9.77 22.50
CA ARG A 144 20.83 9.41 23.60
C ARG A 144 20.55 8.00 24.10
N ARG A 145 19.28 7.65 24.30
CA ARG A 145 18.88 6.31 24.74
C ARG A 145 19.21 5.24 23.70
N LEU A 146 19.04 5.52 22.41
CA LEU A 146 19.48 4.62 21.34
C LEU A 146 21.00 4.41 21.33
N ARG A 147 21.78 5.49 21.56
CA ARG A 147 23.24 5.39 21.65
C ARG A 147 23.69 4.57 22.85
N GLU A 148 23.15 4.85 24.02
CA GLU A 148 23.46 4.14 25.26
C GLU A 148 23.07 2.66 25.18
N GLY A 149 21.98 2.35 24.45
CA GLY A 149 21.54 0.98 24.17
C GLY A 149 22.36 0.25 23.09
N GLY A 150 23.38 0.87 22.50
CA GLY A 150 24.21 0.26 21.47
C GLY A 150 23.56 0.17 20.08
N TYR A 151 22.43 0.85 19.86
CA TYR A 151 21.68 0.82 18.60
C TYR A 151 22.19 1.82 17.54
N LEU A 152 23.19 2.64 17.89
CA LEU A 152 23.86 3.57 16.99
C LEU A 152 25.32 3.18 16.83
N LYS A 153 25.82 3.20 15.59
CA LYS A 153 27.24 3.00 15.28
C LYS A 153 27.75 4.03 14.29
N LYS A 154 29.07 4.24 14.26
CA LYS A 154 29.77 4.99 13.22
C LYS A 154 30.41 4.00 12.25
N ASP A 155 30.24 4.23 10.96
CA ASP A 155 30.86 3.40 9.92
C ASP A 155 31.17 4.24 8.67
N ARG A 156 32.01 3.71 7.78
CA ARG A 156 32.23 4.30 6.45
C ARG A 156 31.08 3.86 5.56
N HIS A 157 30.52 4.77 4.78
CA HIS A 157 29.37 4.45 3.95
C HIS A 157 29.35 5.14 2.60
N PRO A 158 29.03 4.40 1.52
CA PRO A 158 28.80 4.99 0.22
C PRO A 158 27.50 5.78 0.22
N VAL A 159 27.57 7.05 -0.15
CA VAL A 159 26.39 7.91 -0.34
C VAL A 159 26.40 8.46 -1.76
N ILE A 160 25.21 8.62 -2.32
CA ILE A 160 25.05 9.45 -3.52
C ILE A 160 25.38 10.89 -3.12
N TRP A 161 26.33 11.49 -3.82
CA TRP A 161 26.97 12.75 -3.48
C TRP A 161 26.92 13.72 -4.65
N CYS A 162 26.58 14.97 -4.37
CA CYS A 162 26.68 16.05 -5.33
C CYS A 162 28.04 16.75 -5.19
N PRO A 163 28.93 16.67 -6.20
CA PRO A 163 30.24 17.33 -6.13
C PRO A 163 30.15 18.85 -5.98
N LYS A 164 29.13 19.47 -6.59
CA LYS A 164 28.92 20.92 -6.57
C LYS A 164 28.38 21.43 -5.24
N ASP A 165 27.37 20.75 -4.69
CA ASP A 165 26.80 21.15 -3.40
C ASP A 165 27.64 20.70 -2.19
N ALA A 166 28.61 19.81 -2.44
CA ALA A 166 29.45 19.16 -1.44
C ALA A 166 28.61 18.57 -0.30
N ALA A 167 27.61 17.76 -0.66
CA ALA A 167 26.67 17.14 0.27
C ALA A 167 26.16 15.79 -0.25
N PRO A 168 25.78 14.86 0.66
CA PRO A 168 25.00 13.70 0.27
C PRO A 168 23.62 14.18 -0.23
N ILE A 169 23.08 13.51 -1.25
CA ILE A 169 21.75 13.83 -1.80
C ILE A 169 20.82 12.62 -1.63
N GLY A 170 19.78 12.80 -0.83
CA GLY A 170 18.73 11.80 -0.66
C GLY A 170 17.86 11.71 -1.91
N ASP A 171 16.95 10.73 -1.98
CA ASP A 171 16.05 10.58 -3.14
C ASP A 171 15.30 11.87 -3.47
N HIS A 172 14.77 12.56 -2.46
CA HIS A 172 14.02 13.79 -2.67
C HIS A 172 14.88 14.99 -3.13
N ASP A 173 16.20 14.91 -3.02
CA ASP A 173 17.15 15.94 -3.45
C ASP A 173 17.61 15.77 -4.91
N ARG A 174 17.11 14.72 -5.57
CA ARG A 174 17.44 14.37 -6.96
C ARG A 174 16.44 14.99 -7.92
N LEU A 175 16.96 15.44 -9.06
CA LEU A 175 16.16 15.84 -10.21
C LEU A 175 15.79 14.61 -11.05
N GLU A 176 16.74 13.69 -11.20
CA GLU A 176 16.64 12.41 -11.92
C GLU A 176 17.36 11.33 -11.11
N GLY A 177 16.89 10.08 -11.22
CA GLY A 177 17.45 8.95 -10.46
C GLY A 177 16.93 8.82 -9.02
N GLU A 178 15.65 9.14 -8.76
CA GLU A 178 15.00 8.77 -7.49
C GLU A 178 14.96 7.24 -7.33
N GLY A 179 15.42 6.70 -6.21
CA GLY A 179 15.49 5.25 -5.96
C GLY A 179 16.79 4.59 -6.41
N GLU A 180 17.66 5.31 -7.13
CA GLU A 180 19.00 4.82 -7.45
C GLU A 180 19.86 4.72 -6.18
N THR A 181 20.71 3.72 -6.08
CA THR A 181 21.54 3.48 -4.89
C THR A 181 23.00 3.29 -5.29
N PRO A 182 23.95 3.50 -4.37
CA PRO A 182 25.33 3.12 -4.62
C PRO A 182 25.43 1.60 -4.86
N VAL A 183 26.04 1.22 -5.97
CA VAL A 183 26.28 -0.18 -6.35
C VAL A 183 27.77 -0.42 -6.51
N GLU A 184 28.24 -1.57 -6.06
CA GLU A 184 29.63 -1.99 -6.22
C GLU A 184 29.89 -2.48 -7.64
N TYR A 185 30.87 -1.84 -8.29
CA TYR A 185 31.47 -2.30 -9.54
C TYR A 185 32.79 -2.99 -9.22
N THR A 186 33.01 -4.14 -9.86
CA THR A 186 34.31 -4.81 -9.88
C THR A 186 35.16 -4.20 -10.98
N LEU A 187 36.29 -3.63 -10.61
CA LEU A 187 37.30 -3.05 -11.48
C LEU A 187 38.33 -4.12 -11.87
N LEU A 188 38.11 -4.75 -13.01
CA LEU A 188 38.98 -5.78 -13.57
C LEU A 188 40.27 -5.17 -14.13
N LYS A 189 41.42 -5.70 -13.73
CA LYS A 189 42.74 -5.20 -14.13
C LYS A 189 43.29 -6.02 -15.30
N PHE A 190 43.67 -5.32 -16.37
CA PHE A 190 44.23 -5.89 -17.60
C PHE A 190 45.65 -5.38 -17.84
N PRO A 191 46.68 -6.09 -17.37
CA PRO A 191 48.07 -5.70 -17.56
C PRO A 191 48.46 -5.62 -19.03
N LEU A 192 49.20 -4.57 -19.39
CA LEU A 192 49.85 -4.37 -20.67
C LEU A 192 51.34 -4.69 -20.58
N ALA A 193 51.95 -5.01 -21.73
CA ALA A 193 53.38 -5.32 -21.82
C ALA A 193 54.32 -4.18 -21.36
N ASP A 194 53.86 -2.92 -21.34
CA ASP A 194 54.66 -1.77 -20.88
C ASP A 194 54.49 -1.42 -19.39
N GLY A 195 53.83 -2.32 -18.65
CA GLY A 195 53.59 -2.19 -17.21
C GLY A 195 52.52 -1.16 -16.84
N ARG A 196 51.68 -0.73 -17.80
CA ARG A 196 50.39 -0.07 -17.53
C ARG A 196 49.28 -1.11 -17.38
N ILE A 197 48.18 -0.74 -16.74
CA ILE A 197 47.02 -1.62 -16.51
C ILE A 197 45.77 -0.92 -17.06
N LEU A 198 45.07 -1.52 -18.03
CA LEU A 198 43.72 -1.07 -18.37
C LEU A 198 42.75 -1.57 -17.31
N VAL A 199 41.84 -0.72 -16.88
CA VAL A 199 40.89 -1.09 -15.82
C VAL A 199 39.47 -1.00 -16.37
N ALA A 200 38.80 -2.15 -16.47
CA ALA A 200 37.42 -2.23 -16.95
C ALA A 200 36.46 -2.44 -15.79
N ALA A 201 35.32 -1.75 -15.80
CA ALA A 201 34.32 -1.86 -14.73
C ALA A 201 33.20 -2.83 -15.12
N THR A 202 32.82 -3.75 -14.22
CA THR A 202 31.71 -4.69 -14.42
C THR A 202 30.90 -4.90 -13.15
N ILE A 203 29.59 -5.11 -13.30
CA ILE A 203 28.69 -5.55 -12.22
C ILE A 203 28.46 -7.07 -12.24
N ARG A 204 29.05 -7.78 -13.20
CA ARG A 204 28.95 -9.23 -13.42
C ARG A 204 30.36 -9.87 -13.40
N PRO A 205 31.06 -9.88 -12.24
CA PRO A 205 32.39 -10.47 -12.15
C PRO A 205 32.40 -11.97 -12.45
N GLU A 206 31.27 -12.66 -12.39
CA GLU A 206 31.19 -14.08 -12.75
C GLU A 206 31.45 -14.35 -14.25
N THR A 207 31.30 -13.35 -15.11
CA THR A 207 31.43 -13.53 -16.57
C THR A 207 32.87 -13.47 -17.06
N VAL A 208 33.84 -13.25 -16.17
CA VAL A 208 35.27 -13.13 -16.50
C VAL A 208 35.84 -14.32 -17.27
N PHE A 209 35.24 -15.50 -17.19
CA PHE A 209 35.69 -16.68 -17.93
C PHE A 209 35.35 -16.62 -19.43
N GLY A 210 34.39 -15.79 -19.82
CA GLY A 210 33.91 -15.65 -21.20
C GLY A 210 34.60 -14.52 -21.99
N GLN A 211 35.66 -13.94 -21.44
CA GLN A 211 36.29 -12.75 -22.01
C GLN A 211 37.00 -13.02 -23.35
N THR A 212 36.64 -12.26 -24.37
CA THR A 212 37.21 -12.37 -25.72
C THR A 212 38.11 -11.21 -26.10
N ASN A 213 37.78 -9.99 -25.66
CA ASN A 213 38.48 -8.75 -26.00
C ASN A 213 38.18 -7.64 -24.96
N LEU A 214 38.83 -6.50 -25.10
CA LEU A 214 38.47 -5.25 -24.42
C LEU A 214 37.87 -4.25 -25.40
N TRP A 215 36.97 -3.40 -24.93
CA TRP A 215 36.42 -2.28 -25.67
C TRP A 215 36.98 -0.96 -25.17
N VAL A 216 37.46 -0.14 -26.11
CA VAL A 216 37.96 1.23 -25.89
C VAL A 216 37.36 2.15 -26.95
N ASP A 217 37.00 3.37 -26.55
CA ASP A 217 36.53 4.38 -27.49
C ASP A 217 37.73 5.11 -28.11
N PRO A 218 37.98 4.96 -29.43
CA PRO A 218 39.15 5.54 -30.06
C PRO A 218 39.15 7.07 -30.12
N GLU A 219 37.98 7.71 -30.04
CA GLU A 219 37.81 9.17 -30.15
C GLU A 219 37.96 9.87 -28.79
N VAL A 220 38.01 9.10 -27.70
CA VAL A 220 38.11 9.62 -26.33
C VAL A 220 39.56 9.68 -25.86
N GLU A 221 39.87 10.71 -25.05
CA GLU A 221 41.13 10.81 -24.34
C GLU A 221 41.02 10.18 -22.95
N TYR A 222 41.84 9.16 -22.71
CA TYR A 222 41.99 8.49 -21.42
C TYR A 222 43.15 9.10 -20.63
N VAL A 223 43.25 8.72 -19.37
CA VAL A 223 44.33 9.16 -18.48
C VAL A 223 45.08 7.96 -17.93
N VAL A 224 46.40 8.15 -17.74
CA VAL A 224 47.22 7.28 -16.91
C VAL A 224 47.22 7.88 -15.51
N ALA A 225 46.72 7.14 -14.53
CA ALA A 225 46.67 7.54 -13.14
C ALA A 225 47.54 6.62 -12.28
N GLU A 226 48.21 7.18 -11.28
CA GLU A 226 48.84 6.39 -10.22
C GLU A 226 47.76 6.08 -9.17
N VAL A 227 47.40 4.81 -9.05
CA VAL A 227 46.36 4.33 -8.13
C VAL A 227 46.94 3.23 -7.27
N ALA A 228 47.05 3.47 -5.96
CA ALA A 228 47.60 2.52 -4.99
C ALA A 228 48.97 1.90 -5.40
N GLY A 229 49.84 2.70 -6.05
CA GLY A 229 51.16 2.28 -6.53
C GLY A 229 51.17 1.57 -7.90
N GLU A 230 50.03 1.45 -8.57
CA GLU A 230 49.90 0.90 -9.92
C GLU A 230 49.58 1.98 -10.95
N ARG A 231 49.96 1.78 -12.22
CA ARG A 231 49.70 2.73 -13.33
C ARG A 231 48.47 2.33 -14.12
N TRP A 232 47.32 2.86 -13.73
CA TRP A 232 46.03 2.54 -14.33
C TRP A 232 45.71 3.42 -15.54
N VAL A 233 45.05 2.86 -16.54
CA VAL A 233 44.49 3.56 -17.70
C VAL A 233 42.98 3.49 -17.61
N LEU A 234 42.34 4.66 -17.52
CA LEU A 234 40.89 4.85 -17.31
C LEU A 234 40.49 6.28 -17.69
N ASN A 235 39.20 6.61 -17.69
CA ASN A 235 38.73 7.96 -17.97
C ASN A 235 39.01 8.94 -16.80
N GLU A 236 39.05 10.24 -17.08
CA GLU A 236 39.36 11.25 -16.06
C GLU A 236 38.34 11.27 -14.90
N THR A 237 37.07 11.01 -15.22
CA THR A 237 35.96 10.99 -14.24
C THR A 237 36.17 9.92 -13.19
N ALA A 238 36.64 8.73 -13.57
CA ALA A 238 36.91 7.62 -12.66
C ALA A 238 38.05 7.93 -11.69
N VAL A 239 39.10 8.67 -12.09
CA VAL A 239 40.15 9.14 -11.15
C VAL A 239 39.51 9.93 -10.01
N ARG A 240 38.63 10.87 -10.35
CA ARG A 240 37.95 11.73 -9.37
C ARG A 240 37.02 10.91 -8.47
N LYS A 241 36.26 9.97 -9.03
CA LYS A 241 35.38 9.07 -8.26
C LYS A 241 36.18 8.21 -7.28
N LEU A 242 37.29 7.61 -7.71
CA LEU A 242 38.17 6.81 -6.85
C LEU A 242 38.74 7.64 -5.70
N ALA A 243 39.15 8.90 -5.97
CA ALA A 243 39.63 9.81 -4.94
C ALA A 243 38.56 10.14 -3.89
N GLU A 244 37.32 10.42 -4.31
CA GLU A 244 36.16 10.64 -3.42
C GLU A 244 35.74 9.37 -2.65
N GLN A 245 36.22 8.21 -3.06
CA GLN A 245 36.03 6.93 -2.39
C GLN A 245 37.27 6.50 -1.60
N GLY A 246 38.13 7.46 -1.24
CA GLY A 246 39.24 7.25 -0.33
C GLY A 246 40.44 6.52 -0.93
N LYS A 247 40.51 6.36 -2.25
CA LYS A 247 41.70 5.82 -2.91
C LYS A 247 42.69 6.92 -3.25
N SER A 248 43.98 6.63 -3.05
CA SER A 248 45.05 7.48 -3.59
C SER A 248 45.07 7.31 -5.10
N ALA A 249 44.53 8.29 -5.81
CA ALA A 249 44.43 8.32 -7.27
C ALA A 249 44.86 9.70 -7.78
N SER A 250 45.94 9.76 -8.55
CA SER A 250 46.46 11.01 -9.12
C SER A 250 46.67 10.88 -10.63
N LEU A 251 46.24 11.90 -11.38
CA LEU A 251 46.45 11.94 -12.83
C LEU A 251 47.92 12.24 -13.12
N THR A 252 48.54 11.45 -14.00
CA THR A 252 49.93 11.65 -14.43
C THR A 252 50.05 12.18 -15.85
N ARG A 253 49.40 11.53 -16.83
CA ARG A 253 49.42 11.92 -18.25
C ARG A 253 48.17 11.47 -19.00
N ARG A 254 47.91 12.07 -20.15
CA ARG A 254 46.82 11.70 -21.07
C ARG A 254 47.29 10.69 -22.14
N VAL A 255 46.37 9.88 -22.65
CA VAL A 255 46.59 8.92 -23.74
C VAL A 255 45.34 8.86 -24.62
N ARG A 256 45.50 8.86 -25.95
CA ARG A 256 44.34 8.77 -26.85
C ARG A 256 43.87 7.33 -26.93
N GLY A 257 42.55 7.11 -26.96
CA GLY A 257 41.96 5.79 -27.10
C GLY A 257 42.46 5.06 -28.35
N ALA A 258 42.61 5.78 -29.47
CA ALA A 258 43.19 5.26 -30.71
C ALA A 258 44.59 4.66 -30.54
N ASP A 259 45.41 5.16 -29.60
CA ASP A 259 46.76 4.64 -29.34
C ASP A 259 46.74 3.32 -28.51
N LEU A 260 45.58 2.95 -27.96
CA LEU A 260 45.36 1.70 -27.21
C LEU A 260 44.82 0.58 -28.10
N VAL A 261 44.08 0.92 -29.15
CA VAL A 261 43.47 -0.04 -30.09
C VAL A 261 44.55 -0.86 -30.79
N GLY A 262 44.31 -2.16 -30.93
CA GLY A 262 45.21 -3.11 -31.59
C GLY A 262 46.33 -3.65 -30.70
N ARG A 263 46.46 -3.15 -29.47
CA ARG A 263 47.37 -3.74 -28.46
C ARG A 263 46.70 -4.93 -27.77
N GLU A 264 47.49 -5.68 -27.01
CA GLU A 264 47.02 -6.80 -26.20
C GLU A 264 47.11 -6.48 -24.71
N ALA A 265 46.14 -7.02 -23.96
CA ALA A 265 46.13 -6.97 -22.51
C ALA A 265 45.81 -8.35 -21.94
N VAL A 266 46.33 -8.67 -20.75
CA VAL A 266 46.10 -9.96 -20.11
C VAL A 266 44.77 -9.93 -19.36
N ALA A 267 43.80 -10.75 -19.76
CA ALA A 267 42.50 -10.82 -19.12
C ALA A 267 42.57 -11.52 -17.75
N PRO A 268 41.95 -10.96 -16.70
CA PRO A 268 41.91 -11.56 -15.37
C PRO A 268 41.06 -12.85 -15.36
N ALA A 269 41.25 -13.69 -14.34
CA ALA A 269 40.78 -15.08 -14.22
C ALA A 269 41.35 -16.05 -15.25
N ILE A 270 41.22 -15.75 -16.55
CA ILE A 270 41.66 -16.65 -17.64
C ILE A 270 43.15 -16.52 -17.98
N ASN A 271 43.81 -15.46 -17.50
CA ASN A 271 45.25 -15.18 -17.68
C ASN A 271 45.73 -15.30 -19.13
N ARG A 272 44.89 -14.87 -20.09
CA ARG A 272 45.12 -14.95 -21.53
C ARG A 272 45.24 -13.56 -22.13
N ALA A 273 46.14 -13.37 -23.09
CA ALA A 273 46.21 -12.15 -23.88
C ALA A 273 44.96 -12.01 -24.76
N VAL A 274 44.28 -10.88 -24.65
CA VAL A 274 43.10 -10.52 -25.46
C VAL A 274 43.33 -9.17 -26.16
N PRO A 275 42.81 -8.97 -27.38
CA PRO A 275 43.00 -7.73 -28.11
C PRO A 275 42.14 -6.59 -27.56
N ILE A 276 42.64 -5.36 -27.71
CA ILE A 276 41.89 -4.13 -27.44
C ILE A 276 41.26 -3.64 -28.74
N LEU A 277 39.93 -3.58 -28.78
CA LEU A 277 39.14 -3.29 -29.98
C LEU A 277 38.38 -1.95 -29.84
N PRO A 278 38.13 -1.25 -30.96
CA PRO A 278 37.45 0.04 -30.94
C PRO A 278 35.94 -0.16 -30.78
N SER A 279 35.29 0.67 -29.96
CA SER A 279 33.83 0.73 -29.86
C SER A 279 33.34 2.10 -29.42
N SER A 280 32.22 2.55 -29.99
CA SER A 280 31.57 3.84 -29.66
C SER A 280 30.37 3.71 -28.72
N PHE A 281 30.00 2.50 -28.26
CA PHE A 281 28.85 2.34 -27.35
C PHE A 281 29.18 2.69 -25.89
N ILE A 282 30.46 2.90 -25.56
CA ILE A 282 30.95 3.04 -24.20
C ILE A 282 30.50 4.38 -23.59
N ASP A 283 29.79 4.32 -22.48
CA ASP A 283 29.42 5.50 -21.70
C ASP A 283 30.63 6.00 -20.88
N GLN A 284 31.17 7.16 -21.26
CA GLN A 284 32.29 7.79 -20.57
C GLN A 284 31.91 8.45 -19.22
N GLY A 285 30.61 8.59 -18.93
CA GLY A 285 30.11 9.07 -17.65
C GLY A 285 30.11 8.00 -16.55
N ARG A 286 30.09 6.71 -16.92
CA ARG A 286 29.93 5.58 -16.00
C ARG A 286 31.13 4.64 -16.01
N GLY A 287 31.39 4.01 -14.85
CA GLY A 287 32.53 3.12 -14.70
C GLY A 287 33.86 3.82 -15.01
N THR A 288 34.75 3.12 -15.73
CA THR A 288 36.11 3.59 -16.07
C THR A 288 36.26 4.03 -17.52
N GLY A 289 35.19 4.00 -18.32
CA GLY A 289 35.26 4.25 -19.76
C GLY A 289 35.92 3.12 -20.57
N ILE A 290 36.15 1.95 -19.94
CA ILE A 290 36.68 0.73 -20.56
C ILE A 290 35.74 -0.41 -20.19
N VAL A 291 35.38 -1.24 -21.17
CA VAL A 291 34.43 -2.33 -21.00
C VAL A 291 35.10 -3.66 -21.35
N THR A 292 34.87 -4.69 -20.54
CA THR A 292 35.29 -6.06 -20.87
C THR A 292 34.24 -6.71 -21.76
N SER A 293 34.69 -7.44 -22.79
CA SER A 293 33.79 -8.06 -23.77
C SER A 293 33.53 -9.52 -23.42
N VAL A 294 32.27 -9.86 -23.13
CA VAL A 294 31.79 -11.23 -22.93
C VAL A 294 30.58 -11.51 -23.85
N PRO A 295 30.82 -11.73 -25.16
CA PRO A 295 29.75 -11.86 -26.18
C PRO A 295 28.75 -13.00 -25.94
N SER A 296 29.08 -14.00 -25.11
CA SER A 296 28.18 -15.11 -24.81
C SER A 296 26.96 -14.70 -24.00
N ASP A 297 27.11 -13.71 -23.11
CA ASP A 297 26.14 -13.36 -22.06
C ASP A 297 25.83 -11.86 -22.00
N ALA A 298 26.47 -11.06 -22.86
CA ALA A 298 26.22 -9.63 -23.04
C ALA A 298 25.84 -9.33 -24.50
N PRO A 299 24.56 -8.99 -24.78
CA PRO A 299 24.10 -8.67 -26.14
C PRO A 299 24.87 -7.52 -26.81
N ASP A 300 25.22 -6.49 -26.04
CA ASP A 300 26.00 -5.34 -26.51
C ASP A 300 27.36 -5.77 -27.08
N ASP A 301 28.05 -6.66 -26.37
CA ASP A 301 29.39 -7.15 -26.75
C ASP A 301 29.34 -8.01 -28.02
N TYR A 302 28.32 -8.86 -28.16
CA TYR A 302 28.15 -9.67 -29.36
C TYR A 302 27.86 -8.80 -30.59
N VAL A 303 26.95 -7.83 -30.46
CA VAL A 303 26.62 -6.94 -31.57
C VAL A 303 27.82 -6.08 -31.96
N ALA A 304 28.56 -5.52 -31.00
CA ALA A 304 29.77 -4.75 -31.27
C ALA A 304 30.85 -5.59 -31.97
N LEU A 305 31.08 -6.83 -31.51
CA LEU A 305 32.04 -7.74 -32.13
C LEU A 305 31.63 -8.12 -33.56
N ARG A 306 30.37 -8.51 -33.75
CA ARG A 306 29.82 -8.88 -35.06
C ARG A 306 29.88 -7.73 -36.06
N ASP A 307 29.55 -6.52 -35.62
CA ASP A 307 29.59 -5.33 -36.47
C ASP A 307 31.04 -4.98 -36.85
N LEU A 308 31.99 -5.04 -35.92
CA LEU A 308 33.42 -4.83 -36.20
C LEU A 308 33.99 -5.89 -37.15
N GLN A 309 33.62 -7.17 -36.99
CA GLN A 309 34.05 -8.26 -37.88
C GLN A 309 33.60 -8.08 -39.34
N ARG A 310 32.56 -7.27 -39.57
CA ARG A 310 31.99 -6.96 -40.89
C ARG A 310 32.49 -5.63 -41.47
N ASP A 311 33.24 -4.84 -40.71
CA ASP A 311 33.67 -3.49 -41.10
C ASP A 311 35.16 -3.46 -41.48
N ASP A 312 35.46 -3.82 -42.73
CA ASP A 312 36.82 -3.84 -43.26
C ASP A 312 37.49 -2.44 -43.26
N ALA A 313 36.70 -1.37 -43.36
CA ALA A 313 37.21 -0.01 -43.31
C ALA A 313 37.71 0.33 -41.90
N LEU A 314 36.96 -0.06 -40.87
CA LEU A 314 37.34 0.14 -39.48
C LEU A 314 38.54 -0.72 -39.08
N LEU A 315 38.59 -1.97 -39.54
CA LEU A 315 39.75 -2.86 -39.34
C LEU A 315 41.01 -2.26 -39.97
N ALA A 316 40.92 -1.76 -41.21
CA ALA A 316 42.03 -1.11 -41.90
C ALA A 316 42.46 0.20 -41.21
N ARG A 317 41.51 1.02 -40.76
CA ARG A 317 41.76 2.29 -40.06
C ARG A 317 42.64 2.11 -38.83
N PHE A 318 42.41 1.04 -38.06
CA PHE A 318 43.15 0.74 -36.84
C PHE A 318 44.23 -0.33 -37.01
N ARG A 319 44.53 -0.76 -38.26
CA ARG A 319 45.54 -1.77 -38.58
C ARG A 319 45.32 -3.11 -37.84
N LEU A 320 44.06 -3.50 -37.70
CA LEU A 320 43.65 -4.76 -37.08
C LEU A 320 43.69 -5.89 -38.11
N ASP A 321 44.21 -7.05 -37.72
CA ASP A 321 44.25 -8.25 -38.57
C ASP A 321 42.84 -8.85 -38.77
N PRO A 322 42.26 -8.79 -39.99
CA PRO A 322 40.90 -9.24 -40.23
C PRO A 322 40.68 -10.73 -39.96
N GLU A 323 41.66 -11.59 -40.24
CA GLU A 323 41.53 -13.02 -40.00
C GLU A 323 41.47 -13.30 -38.49
N ARG A 324 42.36 -12.65 -37.73
CA ARG A 324 42.39 -12.77 -36.28
C ARG A 324 41.13 -12.24 -35.61
N ILE A 325 40.57 -11.10 -36.07
CA ILE A 325 39.34 -10.54 -35.50
C ILE A 325 38.13 -11.41 -35.83
N ARG A 326 38.02 -11.94 -37.05
CA ARG A 326 36.92 -12.84 -37.46
C ARG A 326 37.00 -14.22 -36.78
N ALA A 327 38.17 -14.62 -36.30
CA ALA A 327 38.34 -15.85 -35.51
C ALA A 327 37.86 -15.73 -34.05
N ILE A 328 37.53 -14.52 -33.57
CA ILE A 328 37.01 -14.32 -32.22
C ILE A 328 35.57 -14.83 -32.16
N VAL A 329 35.33 -15.86 -31.35
CA VAL A 329 34.01 -16.46 -31.15
C VAL A 329 33.58 -16.38 -29.68
N PRO A 330 32.27 -16.23 -29.38
CA PRO A 330 31.76 -16.25 -28.02
C PRO A 330 32.10 -17.55 -27.28
N VAL A 331 32.49 -17.45 -26.01
CA VAL A 331 32.81 -18.60 -25.16
C VAL A 331 31.63 -18.87 -24.21
N PRO A 332 30.94 -20.02 -24.29
CA PRO A 332 29.80 -20.30 -23.43
C PRO A 332 30.27 -20.46 -21.98
N ILE A 333 29.61 -19.80 -21.03
CA ILE A 333 30.00 -19.83 -19.60
C ILE A 333 28.87 -20.14 -18.63
N ILE A 334 27.61 -19.87 -19.01
CA ILE A 334 26.45 -20.05 -18.14
C ILE A 334 25.43 -20.96 -18.82
N ARG A 335 24.96 -21.99 -18.10
CA ARG A 335 23.80 -22.80 -18.48
C ARG A 335 22.56 -22.19 -17.83
N THR A 336 21.70 -21.59 -18.65
CA THR A 336 20.43 -21.00 -18.18
C THR A 336 19.26 -21.81 -18.73
N PRO A 337 18.36 -22.33 -17.89
CA PRO A 337 17.17 -23.04 -18.34
C PRO A 337 16.36 -22.22 -19.35
N GLY A 338 15.99 -22.83 -20.48
CA GLY A 338 15.24 -22.16 -21.55
C GLY A 338 16.07 -21.37 -22.56
N TRP A 339 17.40 -21.35 -22.41
CA TRP A 339 18.35 -20.75 -23.35
C TRP A 339 19.32 -21.79 -23.90
N GLY A 340 19.84 -21.55 -25.10
CA GLY A 340 21.01 -22.24 -25.64
C GLY A 340 22.31 -21.87 -24.92
N PRO A 341 23.47 -22.38 -25.38
CA PRO A 341 24.76 -22.16 -24.73
C PRO A 341 25.25 -20.70 -24.81
N LEU A 342 24.65 -19.86 -25.66
CA LEU A 342 25.04 -18.47 -25.93
C LEU A 342 23.80 -17.55 -25.84
N PRO A 343 23.28 -17.29 -24.63
CA PRO A 343 22.04 -16.51 -24.46
C PRO A 343 22.11 -15.10 -25.04
N GLY A 344 23.28 -14.45 -24.99
CA GLY A 344 23.51 -13.12 -25.58
C GLY A 344 23.42 -13.10 -27.10
N VAL A 345 23.79 -14.19 -27.77
CA VAL A 345 23.66 -14.36 -29.22
C VAL A 345 22.20 -14.65 -29.59
N GLU A 346 21.58 -15.60 -28.88
CA GLU A 346 20.22 -16.05 -29.16
C GLU A 346 19.19 -14.92 -29.01
N ILE A 347 19.29 -14.07 -27.98
CA ILE A 347 18.35 -12.96 -27.79
C ILE A 347 18.47 -11.91 -28.91
N VAL A 348 19.69 -11.65 -29.39
CA VAL A 348 19.96 -10.69 -30.48
C VAL A 348 19.28 -11.16 -31.77
N GLU A 349 19.35 -12.46 -32.04
CA GLU A 349 18.67 -13.09 -33.18
C GLU A 349 17.14 -13.08 -33.00
N ARG A 350 16.66 -13.49 -31.82
CA ARG A 350 15.23 -13.55 -31.48
C ARG A 350 14.54 -12.19 -31.58
N MET A 351 15.22 -11.11 -31.18
CA MET A 351 14.70 -9.74 -31.22
C MET A 351 14.99 -9.01 -32.54
N GLY A 352 15.70 -9.66 -33.47
CA GLY A 352 16.06 -9.09 -34.77
C GLY A 352 16.88 -7.80 -34.66
N ILE A 353 17.89 -7.80 -33.78
CA ILE A 353 18.77 -6.65 -33.54
C ILE A 353 19.83 -6.55 -34.65
N ARG A 354 19.84 -5.41 -35.35
CA ARG A 354 20.58 -5.22 -36.61
C ARG A 354 21.98 -4.69 -36.43
N ASN A 355 22.19 -3.76 -35.50
CA ASN A 355 23.49 -3.15 -35.20
C ASN A 355 23.45 -2.43 -33.84
N GLN A 356 24.59 -1.87 -33.43
CA GLN A 356 24.75 -1.12 -32.17
C GLN A 356 23.80 0.10 -32.01
N GLY A 357 23.11 0.55 -33.07
CA GLY A 357 22.14 1.64 -33.05
C GLY A 357 20.78 1.28 -32.47
N ASP A 358 20.43 -0.01 -32.37
CA ASP A 358 19.14 -0.50 -31.86
C ASP A 358 19.07 -0.47 -30.30
N ARG A 359 19.38 0.68 -29.68
CA ARG A 359 19.60 0.83 -28.23
C ARG A 359 18.44 0.32 -27.36
N GLU A 360 17.20 0.65 -27.71
CA GLU A 360 16.03 0.23 -26.91
C GLU A 360 15.85 -1.29 -26.89
N LYS A 361 16.12 -1.97 -28.02
CA LYS A 361 16.07 -3.44 -28.10
C LYS A 361 17.24 -4.08 -27.36
N LEU A 362 18.43 -3.48 -27.44
CA LEU A 362 19.64 -3.96 -26.74
C LEU A 362 19.46 -3.89 -25.22
N GLU A 363 18.92 -2.79 -24.69
CA GLU A 363 18.63 -2.66 -23.26
C GLU A 363 17.59 -3.69 -22.79
N ALA A 364 16.53 -3.90 -23.56
CA ALA A 364 15.54 -4.94 -23.27
C ALA A 364 16.15 -6.36 -23.31
N ALA A 365 16.98 -6.66 -24.30
CA ALA A 365 17.68 -7.94 -24.43
C ALA A 365 18.61 -8.19 -23.24
N LYS A 366 19.38 -7.17 -22.84
CA LYS A 366 20.30 -7.20 -21.71
C LYS A 366 19.57 -7.47 -20.39
N ALA A 367 18.47 -6.76 -20.14
CA ALA A 367 17.67 -6.93 -18.94
C ALA A 367 17.11 -8.37 -18.82
N GLU A 368 16.66 -8.97 -19.94
CA GLU A 368 16.12 -10.32 -19.96
C GLU A 368 17.18 -11.39 -19.68
N VAL A 369 18.32 -11.32 -20.40
CA VAL A 369 19.44 -12.27 -20.23
C VAL A 369 20.02 -12.16 -18.83
N TYR A 370 20.20 -10.94 -18.30
CA TYR A 370 20.77 -10.73 -16.97
C TYR A 370 19.86 -11.27 -15.87
N ARG A 371 18.55 -11.00 -15.96
CA ARG A 371 17.57 -11.47 -14.97
C ARG A 371 17.49 -13.00 -14.95
N THR A 372 17.37 -13.63 -16.11
CA THR A 372 17.26 -15.11 -16.19
C THR A 372 18.56 -15.79 -15.79
N GLY A 373 19.71 -15.30 -16.28
CA GLY A 373 21.02 -15.83 -15.95
C GLY A 373 21.41 -15.69 -14.47
N PHE A 374 21.02 -14.59 -13.81
CA PHE A 374 21.36 -14.39 -12.39
C PHE A 374 20.63 -15.36 -11.46
N TYR A 375 19.31 -15.50 -11.61
CA TYR A 375 18.49 -16.31 -10.69
C TYR A 375 18.52 -17.82 -11.00
N GLN A 376 18.59 -18.17 -12.28
CA GLN A 376 18.44 -19.56 -12.75
C GLN A 376 19.73 -20.15 -13.35
N GLY A 377 20.74 -19.32 -13.62
CA GLY A 377 21.96 -19.73 -14.29
C GLY A 377 22.92 -20.51 -13.39
N VAL A 378 23.59 -21.48 -14.00
CA VAL A 378 24.66 -22.30 -13.39
C VAL A 378 25.90 -22.20 -14.26
N LEU A 379 27.06 -21.95 -13.66
CA LEU A 379 28.33 -21.86 -14.38
C LEU A 379 28.72 -23.23 -14.98
N ASN A 380 29.26 -23.23 -16.19
CA ASN A 380 29.64 -24.44 -16.91
C ASN A 380 31.12 -24.82 -16.71
N GLU A 381 31.58 -25.82 -17.45
CA GLU A 381 32.92 -26.40 -17.36
C GLU A 381 34.04 -25.41 -17.76
N ASN A 382 33.74 -24.38 -18.55
CA ASN A 382 34.71 -23.35 -18.92
C ASN A 382 35.06 -22.40 -17.75
N CYS A 383 34.27 -22.43 -16.66
CA CYS A 383 34.48 -21.62 -15.46
C CYS A 383 35.36 -22.32 -14.40
N GLY A 384 36.02 -23.43 -14.78
CA GLY A 384 36.99 -24.13 -13.94
C GLY A 384 36.39 -24.59 -12.60
N PRO A 385 36.95 -24.16 -11.44
CA PRO A 385 36.51 -24.63 -10.12
C PRO A 385 35.08 -24.22 -9.76
N TYR A 386 34.49 -23.27 -10.49
CA TYR A 386 33.13 -22.78 -10.27
C TYR A 386 32.07 -23.52 -11.11
N ALA A 387 32.47 -24.55 -11.88
CA ALA A 387 31.54 -25.36 -12.65
C ALA A 387 30.47 -25.99 -11.73
N GLY A 388 29.20 -25.87 -12.11
CA GLY A 388 28.06 -26.37 -11.33
C GLY A 388 27.56 -25.45 -10.22
N VAL A 389 28.24 -24.32 -9.96
CA VAL A 389 27.81 -23.34 -8.96
C VAL A 389 26.76 -22.39 -9.53
N ARG A 390 25.73 -22.05 -8.74
CA ARG A 390 24.72 -21.05 -9.11
C ARG A 390 25.35 -19.67 -9.22
N VAL A 391 24.97 -18.93 -10.27
CA VAL A 391 25.51 -17.58 -10.56
C VAL A 391 25.41 -16.62 -9.37
N GLU A 392 24.26 -16.61 -8.69
CA GLU A 392 24.01 -15.79 -7.49
C GLU A 392 25.06 -15.99 -6.39
N VAL A 393 25.54 -17.23 -6.21
CA VAL A 393 26.57 -17.58 -5.22
C VAL A 393 27.96 -17.30 -5.77
N ALA A 394 28.23 -17.76 -6.99
CA ALA A 394 29.55 -17.65 -7.62
C ALA A 394 30.00 -16.21 -7.83
N LYS A 395 29.07 -15.28 -8.09
CA LYS A 395 29.36 -13.85 -8.28
C LYS A 395 30.16 -13.26 -7.12
N GLU A 396 29.77 -13.55 -5.89
CA GLU A 396 30.42 -13.04 -4.68
C GLU A 396 31.78 -13.72 -4.47
N GLU A 397 31.86 -15.03 -4.67
CA GLU A 397 33.09 -15.81 -4.48
C GLU A 397 34.17 -15.45 -5.49
N ILE A 398 33.81 -15.33 -6.78
CA ILE A 398 34.72 -14.95 -7.86
C ILE A 398 35.24 -13.53 -7.63
N ARG A 399 34.36 -12.59 -7.23
CA ARG A 399 34.79 -11.22 -6.91
C ARG A 399 35.87 -11.22 -5.83
N ARG A 400 35.62 -11.91 -4.71
CA ARG A 400 36.59 -12.02 -3.60
C ARG A 400 37.90 -12.66 -4.03
N GLN A 401 37.85 -13.69 -4.88
CA GLN A 401 39.05 -14.34 -5.40
C GLN A 401 39.88 -13.38 -6.29
N LEU A 402 39.22 -12.62 -7.15
CA LEU A 402 39.88 -11.64 -8.03
C LEU A 402 40.53 -10.51 -7.22
N GLU A 403 39.87 -10.03 -6.16
CA GLU A 403 40.45 -9.05 -5.24
C GLU A 403 41.65 -9.64 -4.48
N ALA A 404 41.51 -10.84 -3.92
CA ALA A 404 42.58 -11.52 -3.18
C ALA A 404 43.83 -11.79 -4.04
N SER A 405 43.63 -12.09 -5.33
CA SER A 405 44.70 -12.27 -6.32
C SER A 405 45.20 -10.96 -6.93
N ARG A 406 44.70 -9.80 -6.48
CA ARG A 406 44.99 -8.45 -7.01
C ARG A 406 44.68 -8.28 -8.50
N GLN A 407 43.82 -9.12 -9.06
CA GLN A 407 43.34 -9.03 -10.44
C GLN A 407 42.11 -8.14 -10.59
N ALA A 408 41.46 -7.77 -9.48
CA ALA A 408 40.41 -6.78 -9.44
C ALA A 408 40.57 -5.83 -8.25
N ASP A 409 39.81 -4.76 -8.29
CA ASP A 409 39.58 -3.82 -7.20
C ASP A 409 38.11 -3.36 -7.23
N LEU A 410 37.68 -2.52 -6.29
CA LEU A 410 36.28 -2.06 -6.20
C LEU A 410 36.13 -0.56 -6.45
N MET A 411 34.98 -0.17 -6.97
CA MET A 411 34.51 1.21 -7.02
C MET A 411 33.00 1.23 -6.90
N TYR A 412 32.47 2.17 -6.15
CA TYR A 412 31.03 2.41 -6.12
C TYR A 412 30.61 3.34 -7.26
N GLU A 413 29.45 3.06 -7.84
CA GLU A 413 28.82 3.88 -8.86
C GLU A 413 27.31 3.92 -8.58
N PRO A 414 26.60 5.01 -8.94
CA PRO A 414 25.14 4.98 -8.92
C PRO A 414 24.58 3.86 -9.81
N SER A 415 23.53 3.17 -9.34
CA SER A 415 22.86 2.11 -10.11
C SER A 415 22.33 2.58 -11.47
N GLY A 416 22.00 3.87 -11.58
CA GLY A 416 21.56 4.55 -12.79
C GLY A 416 22.03 6.01 -12.79
N GLU A 417 21.67 6.77 -13.82
CA GLU A 417 21.99 8.20 -13.87
C GLU A 417 21.30 8.94 -12.73
N VAL A 418 22.07 9.70 -11.96
CA VAL A 418 21.55 10.53 -10.88
C VAL A 418 21.98 11.96 -11.12
N VAL A 419 21.00 12.86 -11.21
CA VAL A 419 21.25 14.29 -11.37
C VAL A 419 20.74 15.00 -10.13
N CYS A 420 21.61 15.76 -9.48
CA CYS A 420 21.21 16.61 -8.35
C CYS A 420 20.30 17.75 -8.84
N ARG A 421 19.42 18.26 -7.97
CA ARG A 421 18.59 19.44 -8.25
C ARG A 421 19.38 20.70 -8.65
N CYS A 422 20.67 20.80 -8.31
CA CYS A 422 21.56 21.88 -8.78
C CYS A 422 22.13 21.64 -10.20
N THR A 423 21.55 20.68 -10.94
CA THR A 423 21.86 20.22 -12.31
C THR A 423 23.23 19.58 -12.47
N THR A 424 23.85 19.12 -11.37
CA THR A 424 25.16 18.44 -11.41
C THR A 424 24.96 16.92 -11.35
N PRO A 425 25.59 16.14 -12.24
CA PRO A 425 25.63 14.68 -12.13
C PRO A 425 26.23 14.26 -10.79
N ALA A 426 25.54 13.35 -10.10
CA ALA A 426 25.97 12.84 -8.81
C ALA A 426 26.97 11.67 -8.99
N ILE A 427 27.82 11.51 -7.99
CA ILE A 427 28.78 10.41 -7.89
C ILE A 427 28.52 9.65 -6.59
N VAL A 428 29.24 8.55 -6.35
CA VAL A 428 29.32 7.97 -5.01
C VAL A 428 30.55 8.49 -4.30
N LYS A 429 30.37 8.96 -3.07
CA LYS A 429 31.43 9.32 -2.12
C LYS A 429 31.39 8.35 -0.95
N LEU A 430 32.56 7.94 -0.44
CA LEU A 430 32.63 7.29 0.87
C LEU A 430 32.71 8.39 1.94
N VAL A 431 31.66 8.53 2.73
CA VAL A 431 31.66 9.44 3.87
C VAL A 431 32.19 8.70 5.09
N GLU A 432 33.16 9.31 5.76
CA GLU A 432 33.72 8.83 7.01
C GLU A 432 32.86 9.32 8.19
N ASP A 433 32.82 8.55 9.28
CA ASP A 433 32.11 8.89 10.53
C ASP A 433 30.59 9.13 10.41
N GLN A 434 29.93 8.56 9.40
CA GLN A 434 28.47 8.60 9.28
C GLN A 434 27.83 7.79 10.42
N TRP A 435 26.85 8.39 11.11
CA TRP A 435 26.06 7.71 12.12
C TRP A 435 24.97 6.84 11.49
N PHE A 436 24.87 5.60 11.97
CA PHE A 436 23.89 4.59 11.54
C PHE A 436 23.04 4.09 12.69
N LEU A 437 21.76 3.87 12.41
CA LEU A 437 20.92 2.96 13.20
C LEU A 437 21.27 1.53 12.79
N ALA A 438 21.71 0.73 13.76
CA ALA A 438 22.24 -0.61 13.57
C ALA A 438 21.14 -1.66 13.35
N TYR A 439 20.18 -1.41 12.47
CA TYR A 439 19.06 -2.33 12.19
C TYR A 439 19.53 -3.70 11.65
N GLY A 440 20.77 -3.80 11.17
CA GLY A 440 21.39 -5.06 10.78
C GLY A 440 21.67 -6.02 11.95
N ASP A 441 21.60 -5.56 13.20
CA ASP A 441 21.84 -6.38 14.40
C ASP A 441 20.82 -7.53 14.51
N PRO A 442 21.26 -8.81 14.48
CA PRO A 442 20.37 -9.96 14.57
C PRO A 442 19.56 -10.01 15.87
N VAL A 443 20.09 -9.50 16.99
CA VAL A 443 19.36 -9.46 18.28
C VAL A 443 18.22 -8.45 18.22
N TRP A 444 18.46 -7.29 17.60
CA TRP A 444 17.42 -6.28 17.44
C TRP A 444 16.33 -6.74 16.46
N LYS A 445 16.71 -7.39 15.36
CA LYS A 445 15.77 -8.02 14.42
C LYS A 445 14.88 -9.05 15.09
N ALA A 446 15.44 -9.90 15.95
CA ALA A 446 14.66 -10.90 16.69
C ALA A 446 13.57 -10.25 17.58
N LYS A 447 13.92 -9.15 18.28
CA LYS A 447 12.93 -8.38 19.06
C LYS A 447 11.86 -7.73 18.18
N ALA A 448 12.25 -7.22 17.00
CA ALA A 448 11.28 -6.65 16.06
C ALA A 448 10.29 -7.72 15.57
N HIS A 449 10.76 -8.94 15.26
CA HIS A 449 9.91 -10.08 14.93
C HIS A 449 8.97 -10.48 16.07
N GLU A 450 9.47 -10.50 17.30
CA GLU A 450 8.66 -10.76 18.50
C GLU A 450 7.52 -9.75 18.64
N ALA A 451 7.83 -8.45 18.51
CA ALA A 451 6.83 -7.40 18.55
C ALA A 451 5.81 -7.54 17.41
N LEU A 452 6.28 -7.80 16.18
CA LEU A 452 5.42 -8.00 15.02
C LEU A 452 4.43 -9.14 15.25
N ALA A 453 4.86 -10.26 15.84
CA ALA A 453 4.03 -11.43 16.11
C ALA A 453 2.81 -11.10 16.99
N GLY A 454 2.95 -10.16 17.93
CA GLY A 454 1.87 -9.70 18.80
C GLY A 454 0.91 -8.66 18.19
N MET A 455 1.18 -8.18 16.97
CA MET A 455 0.40 -7.10 16.33
C MET A 455 -0.77 -7.61 15.48
N THR A 456 -1.85 -6.85 15.44
CA THR A 456 -2.92 -6.98 14.44
C THR A 456 -2.60 -6.17 13.19
N LEU A 457 -2.64 -6.77 12.01
CA LEU A 457 -2.32 -6.11 10.74
C LEU A 457 -3.54 -6.07 9.84
N HIS A 458 -3.76 -4.94 9.17
CA HIS A 458 -4.87 -4.77 8.24
C HIS A 458 -4.34 -4.34 6.86
N PRO A 459 -4.44 -5.18 5.82
CA PRO A 459 -4.88 -6.59 5.85
C PRO A 459 -3.85 -7.54 6.50
N ASP A 460 -4.28 -8.74 6.91
CA ASP A 460 -3.40 -9.73 7.56
C ASP A 460 -2.23 -10.16 6.65
N GLY A 461 -2.43 -10.13 5.33
CA GLY A 461 -1.43 -10.55 4.33
C GLY A 461 -0.14 -9.72 4.34
N VAL A 462 -0.14 -8.51 4.92
CA VAL A 462 1.04 -7.63 4.97
C VAL A 462 2.13 -8.18 5.89
N ARG A 463 1.81 -9.11 6.79
CA ARG A 463 2.79 -9.70 7.73
C ARG A 463 4.05 -10.20 7.03
N LYS A 464 3.87 -10.99 5.96
CA LYS A 464 4.99 -11.54 5.18
C LYS A 464 5.89 -10.47 4.59
N GLN A 465 5.33 -9.32 4.23
CA GLN A 465 6.09 -8.19 3.73
C GLN A 465 6.96 -7.60 4.85
N PHE A 466 6.39 -7.40 6.05
CA PHE A 466 7.16 -6.94 7.21
C PHE A 466 8.26 -7.93 7.59
N ASP A 467 7.97 -9.23 7.65
CA ASP A 467 8.97 -10.27 7.97
C ASP A 467 10.16 -10.18 7.00
N TYR A 468 9.88 -10.14 5.69
CA TYR A 468 10.89 -10.00 4.65
C TYR A 468 11.73 -8.72 4.82
N ILE A 469 11.07 -7.59 5.11
CA ILE A 469 11.77 -6.31 5.27
C ILE A 469 12.65 -6.33 6.52
N ILE A 470 12.17 -6.84 7.67
CA ILE A 470 12.98 -6.95 8.89
C ILE A 470 14.25 -7.75 8.62
N ASP A 471 14.13 -8.86 7.89
CA ASP A 471 15.27 -9.71 7.54
C ASP A 471 16.24 -9.03 6.55
N TRP A 472 15.70 -8.37 5.53
CA TRP A 472 16.50 -7.67 4.51
C TRP A 472 17.17 -6.40 5.02
N LEU A 473 16.54 -5.70 5.98
CA LEU A 473 16.95 -4.37 6.41
C LEU A 473 18.40 -4.37 6.92
N ARG A 474 19.20 -3.47 6.35
CA ARG A 474 20.57 -3.20 6.77
C ARG A 474 20.61 -1.94 7.61
N ASP A 475 21.80 -1.58 8.07
CA ASP A 475 22.00 -0.36 8.85
C ASP A 475 21.58 0.87 8.05
N TRP A 476 20.96 1.82 8.73
CA TRP A 476 20.34 2.99 8.11
C TRP A 476 21.05 4.28 8.51
N PRO A 477 21.44 5.16 7.56
CA PRO A 477 22.01 6.46 7.90
C PRO A 477 21.05 7.28 8.76
N ALA A 478 21.46 7.60 9.99
CA ALA A 478 20.56 8.21 10.99
C ALA A 478 20.55 9.75 10.95
N ALA A 479 21.52 10.37 10.27
CA ALA A 479 21.71 11.81 10.26
C ALA A 479 22.43 12.30 8.99
N HIS A 480 22.36 13.60 8.71
CA HIS A 480 23.02 14.30 7.61
C HIS A 480 23.72 15.57 8.10
N HIS A 481 24.68 16.10 7.33
CA HIS A 481 25.38 17.35 7.70
C HIS A 481 24.55 18.63 7.47
N ARG A 482 23.40 18.54 6.79
CA ARG A 482 22.53 19.66 6.46
C ARG A 482 21.08 19.21 6.55
N GLY A 483 20.16 20.13 6.84
CA GLY A 483 18.74 19.83 6.97
C GLY A 483 18.06 20.72 8.00
N LEU A 484 16.74 20.84 7.90
CA LEU A 484 15.92 21.27 9.03
C LEU A 484 15.70 20.05 9.92
N GLY A 485 15.83 20.19 11.24
CA GLY A 485 15.70 19.05 12.13
C GLY A 485 16.38 19.24 13.47
N THR A 486 16.36 18.20 14.28
CA THR A 486 17.08 18.15 15.55
C THR A 486 18.53 17.75 15.31
N LYS A 487 19.47 18.45 15.94
CA LYS A 487 20.89 18.09 15.88
C LYS A 487 21.22 16.91 16.78
N LEU A 488 22.19 16.09 16.40
CA LEU A 488 22.70 15.04 17.28
C LEU A 488 23.28 15.68 18.57
N PRO A 489 22.89 15.21 19.77
CA PRO A 489 23.27 15.87 21.03
C PRO A 489 24.77 15.86 21.36
N TRP A 490 25.52 14.91 20.79
CA TRP A 490 26.95 14.72 21.06
C TRP A 490 27.82 15.01 19.82
N ASP A 491 27.21 15.38 18.69
CA ASP A 491 27.90 15.60 17.42
C ASP A 491 27.10 16.63 16.59
N GLU A 492 27.14 17.90 17.03
CA GLU A 492 26.25 18.96 16.51
C GLU A 492 26.45 19.34 15.03
N GLY A 493 27.49 18.78 14.40
CA GLY A 493 27.70 18.84 12.94
C GLY A 493 26.73 17.96 12.14
N TRP A 494 25.89 17.18 12.83
CA TRP A 494 24.90 16.28 12.25
C TRP A 494 23.49 16.67 12.67
N VAL A 495 22.58 16.66 11.70
CA VAL A 495 21.14 16.83 11.84
C VAL A 495 20.48 15.48 11.60
N ILE A 496 19.68 15.02 12.56
CA ILE A 496 18.93 13.78 12.47
C ILE A 496 18.02 13.81 11.25
N GLU A 497 18.00 12.73 10.47
CA GLU A 497 17.19 12.64 9.27
C GLU A 497 15.73 12.29 9.57
N SER A 498 14.85 12.62 8.64
CA SER A 498 13.40 12.67 8.86
C SER A 498 12.73 11.30 9.04
N LEU A 499 13.30 10.20 8.54
CA LEU A 499 12.81 8.84 8.82
C LEU A 499 13.29 8.30 10.17
N SER A 500 14.25 8.96 10.83
CA SER A 500 14.83 8.52 12.10
C SER A 500 14.29 9.30 13.31
N ASP A 501 13.93 10.58 13.17
CA ASP A 501 13.23 11.35 14.22
C ASP A 501 11.72 11.06 14.29
N SER A 502 11.19 10.29 13.34
CA SER A 502 9.76 10.02 13.16
C SER A 502 9.30 8.65 13.67
N THR A 503 10.09 7.97 14.48
CA THR A 503 9.85 6.56 14.81
C THR A 503 9.04 6.32 16.09
N VAL A 504 9.11 7.23 17.08
CA VAL A 504 8.45 7.08 18.40
C VAL A 504 7.66 8.32 18.87
N TYR A 505 7.46 9.31 18.00
CA TYR A 505 6.72 10.56 18.33
C TYR A 505 5.26 10.32 18.77
N MET A 506 4.74 9.11 18.61
CA MET A 506 3.42 8.71 19.10
C MET A 506 3.37 8.74 20.63
N ALA A 507 4.48 8.52 21.33
CA ALA A 507 4.57 8.74 22.77
C ALA A 507 4.44 10.22 23.11
N TYR A 508 5.08 11.10 22.33
CA TYR A 508 5.00 12.56 22.52
C TYR A 508 3.57 13.10 22.40
N TYR A 509 2.75 12.57 21.48
CA TYR A 509 1.33 12.95 21.37
C TYR A 509 0.54 12.80 22.69
N THR A 510 0.90 11.84 23.54
CA THR A 510 0.21 11.59 24.81
C THR A 510 0.38 12.73 25.81
N ILE A 511 1.46 13.51 25.69
CA ILE A 511 1.77 14.63 26.59
C ILE A 511 1.78 16.00 25.89
N ALA A 512 1.73 16.03 24.55
CA ALA A 512 1.83 17.25 23.75
C ALA A 512 0.85 18.36 24.17
N HIS A 513 -0.38 18.02 24.58
CA HIS A 513 -1.37 19.01 25.01
C HIS A 513 -0.90 19.90 26.16
N ALA A 514 -0.08 19.37 27.07
CA ALA A 514 0.48 20.12 28.18
C ALA A 514 1.78 20.88 27.82
N LEU A 515 2.43 20.47 26.72
CA LEU A 515 3.70 21.04 26.27
C LEU A 515 3.52 22.14 25.22
N GLN A 516 2.43 22.12 24.46
CA GLN A 516 2.26 23.00 23.30
C GLN A 516 1.56 24.32 23.62
N GLY A 517 0.64 24.33 24.60
CA GLY A 517 -0.10 25.54 24.98
C GLY A 517 -0.99 26.10 23.86
N GLY A 518 -1.54 25.21 23.02
CA GLY A 518 -2.45 25.55 21.92
C GLY A 518 -1.79 26.08 20.64
N SER A 519 -0.46 26.10 20.58
CA SER A 519 0.32 26.51 19.41
C SER A 519 1.10 25.33 18.83
N LEU A 520 1.46 25.40 17.54
CA LEU A 520 2.31 24.37 16.92
C LEU A 520 3.77 24.40 17.38
N ARG A 521 4.20 25.58 17.84
CA ARG A 521 5.45 25.80 18.57
C ARG A 521 5.07 26.05 20.02
N SER A 522 5.68 25.33 20.94
CA SER A 522 5.40 25.46 22.37
C SER A 522 5.38 26.92 22.83
N SER A 523 4.24 27.34 23.38
CA SER A 523 4.10 28.61 24.11
C SER A 523 4.31 28.44 25.62
N VAL A 524 4.62 27.22 26.08
CA VAL A 524 4.73 26.85 27.50
C VAL A 524 6.15 27.10 28.01
N PRO A 525 6.38 28.01 28.97
CA PRO A 525 7.73 28.42 29.37
C PRO A 525 8.60 27.30 29.95
N TRP A 526 8.03 26.43 30.78
CA TRP A 526 8.77 25.33 31.41
C TRP A 526 9.12 24.21 30.42
N ALA A 527 8.35 24.08 29.33
CA ALA A 527 8.58 23.06 28.30
C ALA A 527 9.87 23.31 27.49
N GLY A 528 10.42 24.53 27.54
CA GLY A 528 11.75 24.83 27.00
C GLY A 528 12.92 24.31 27.85
N LYS A 529 12.65 23.82 29.08
CA LYS A 529 13.67 23.33 30.02
C LYS A 529 13.71 21.79 30.11
N LEU A 530 13.01 21.10 29.21
CA LEU A 530 12.95 19.64 29.22
C LEU A 530 14.30 19.02 28.86
N ASP A 531 14.61 17.90 29.50
CA ASP A 531 15.82 17.11 29.30
C ASP A 531 15.53 15.62 29.49
N ASP A 532 16.59 14.80 29.47
CA ASP A 532 16.47 13.35 29.49
C ASP A 532 15.74 12.85 30.74
N ALA A 533 16.06 13.41 31.92
CA ALA A 533 15.45 13.03 33.19
C ALA A 533 13.92 13.21 33.21
N PHE A 534 13.40 14.21 32.50
CA PHE A 534 11.95 14.37 32.35
C PHE A 534 11.32 13.20 31.57
N PHE A 535 11.89 12.87 30.41
CA PHE A 535 11.34 11.83 29.54
C PHE A 535 11.54 10.43 30.12
N ASP A 536 12.66 10.20 30.81
CA ASP A 536 12.93 8.96 31.56
C ASP A 536 11.88 8.74 32.66
N TYR A 537 11.50 9.78 33.41
CA TYR A 537 10.42 9.66 34.39
C TYR A 537 9.07 9.38 33.73
N VAL A 538 8.69 10.21 32.74
CA VAL A 538 7.36 10.15 32.11
C VAL A 538 7.15 8.82 31.38
N PHE A 539 8.16 8.34 30.65
CA PHE A 539 8.02 7.16 29.79
C PHE A 539 8.58 5.87 30.40
N ARG A 540 9.56 5.95 31.30
CA ARG A 540 10.31 4.77 31.80
C ARG A 540 10.28 4.59 33.32
N GLU A 541 9.68 5.51 34.07
CA GLU A 541 9.64 5.50 35.55
C GLU A 541 11.02 5.63 36.20
N GLU A 542 11.96 6.28 35.53
CA GLU A 542 13.32 6.44 36.03
C GLU A 542 13.50 7.86 36.62
N GLY A 543 14.08 7.95 37.82
CA GLY A 543 14.40 9.22 38.49
C GLY A 543 13.44 9.64 39.62
N ASP A 544 13.73 10.78 40.26
CA ASP A 544 12.91 11.33 41.36
C ASP A 544 11.97 12.46 40.86
N PRO A 545 10.63 12.26 40.91
CA PRO A 545 9.67 13.28 40.50
C PRO A 545 9.70 14.54 41.35
N ALA A 546 10.08 14.47 42.63
CA ALA A 546 10.14 15.65 43.49
C ALA A 546 11.29 16.59 43.09
N ALA A 547 12.49 16.05 42.89
CA ALA A 547 13.63 16.80 42.37
C ALA A 547 13.35 17.38 40.97
N LEU A 548 12.72 16.58 40.10
CA LEU A 548 12.36 17.01 38.74
C LEU A 548 11.34 18.16 38.75
N ALA A 549 10.30 18.06 39.58
CA ALA A 549 9.30 19.09 39.77
C ALA A 549 9.91 20.42 40.23
N GLY A 550 10.81 20.36 41.23
CA GLY A 550 11.53 21.53 41.73
C GLY A 550 12.37 22.22 40.65
N ARG A 551 13.09 21.45 39.84
CA ARG A 551 13.94 21.99 38.76
C ARG A 551 13.14 22.60 37.61
N LEU A 552 12.02 21.99 37.23
CA LEU A 552 11.16 22.50 36.17
C LEU A 552 10.25 23.65 36.64
N GLY A 553 10.13 23.86 37.96
CA GLY A 553 9.23 24.84 38.55
C GLY A 553 7.76 24.43 38.41
N LEU A 554 7.48 23.12 38.52
CA LEU A 554 6.16 22.53 38.37
C LEU A 554 5.67 21.91 39.67
N PRO A 555 4.35 21.83 39.90
CA PRO A 555 3.80 20.93 40.90
C PRO A 555 4.16 19.48 40.57
N ARG A 556 4.52 18.68 41.58
CA ARG A 556 4.76 17.23 41.44
C ARG A 556 3.58 16.52 40.76
N GLY A 557 2.35 16.90 41.10
CA GLY A 557 1.14 16.35 40.51
C GLY A 557 1.10 16.49 38.98
N THR A 558 1.62 17.58 38.41
CA THR A 558 1.69 17.75 36.95
C THR A 558 2.52 16.65 36.29
N LEU A 559 3.65 16.26 36.88
CA LEU A 559 4.49 15.19 36.32
C LEU A 559 3.79 13.83 36.41
N GLU A 560 3.15 13.55 37.56
CA GLU A 560 2.36 12.34 37.76
C GLU A 560 1.19 12.26 36.77
N ASP A 561 0.53 13.39 36.48
CA ASP A 561 -0.55 13.50 35.50
C ASP A 561 -0.06 13.18 34.08
N LEU A 562 1.10 13.70 33.68
CA LEU A 562 1.69 13.42 32.35
C LEU A 562 2.10 11.95 32.20
N ARG A 563 2.62 11.34 33.25
CA ARG A 563 2.89 9.90 33.28
C ARG A 563 1.59 9.10 33.14
N ARG A 564 0.52 9.48 33.86
CA ARG A 564 -0.80 8.83 33.73
C ARG A 564 -1.40 8.99 32.33
N GLU A 565 -1.23 10.16 31.70
CA GLU A 565 -1.63 10.38 30.30
C GLU A 565 -0.93 9.39 29.37
N PHE A 566 0.39 9.27 29.47
CA PHE A 566 1.15 8.29 28.68
C PHE A 566 0.68 6.86 28.94
N LEU A 567 0.66 6.41 30.20
CA LEU A 567 0.29 5.04 30.55
C LEU A 567 -1.16 4.68 30.19
N TYR A 568 -2.08 5.64 30.21
CA TYR A 568 -3.46 5.41 29.80
C TYR A 568 -3.58 5.22 28.28
N TRP A 569 -2.92 6.08 27.50
CA TRP A 569 -3.08 6.06 26.05
C TRP A 569 -2.19 5.05 25.34
N TYR A 570 -0.97 4.82 25.86
CA TYR A 570 0.04 3.97 25.23
C TYR A 570 -0.12 2.50 25.62
N PRO A 571 0.22 1.54 24.72
CA PRO A 571 0.70 1.70 23.34
C PRO A 571 -0.38 2.21 22.39
N PHE A 572 -0.06 2.72 21.19
CA PHE A 572 -1.12 2.99 20.21
C PHE A 572 -1.77 1.69 19.70
N ASP A 573 -3.08 1.74 19.42
CA ASP A 573 -3.89 0.61 18.95
C ASP A 573 -3.85 0.44 17.43
N LEU A 574 -3.75 1.54 16.69
CA LEU A 574 -3.72 1.53 15.22
C LEU A 574 -2.84 2.65 14.66
N ARG A 575 -1.89 2.30 13.80
CA ARG A 575 -1.23 3.26 12.90
C ARG A 575 -1.55 2.93 11.45
N ASN A 576 -2.21 3.83 10.73
CA ASN A 576 -2.60 3.61 9.32
C ASN A 576 -1.71 4.42 8.36
N THR A 577 -1.30 3.82 7.23
CA THR A 577 -0.52 4.52 6.18
C THR A 577 -0.60 3.85 4.81
N GLY A 578 -0.02 4.50 3.79
CA GLY A 578 0.25 3.90 2.48
C GLY A 578 1.35 2.84 2.51
N LYS A 579 1.28 1.89 1.58
CA LYS A 579 2.23 0.75 1.44
C LYS A 579 3.68 1.15 1.19
N ASP A 580 3.95 2.37 0.74
CA ASP A 580 5.31 2.92 0.58
C ASP A 580 6.10 2.99 1.89
N LEU A 581 5.40 3.16 3.02
CA LEU A 581 6.06 3.34 4.31
C LEU A 581 6.37 2.03 5.04
N VAL A 582 5.90 0.89 4.52
CA VAL A 582 6.12 -0.44 5.12
C VAL A 582 7.61 -0.78 5.11
N GLN A 583 8.28 -0.54 3.98
CA GLN A 583 9.72 -0.83 3.76
C GLN A 583 10.68 0.03 4.59
N ASN A 584 10.21 1.12 5.19
CA ASN A 584 11.05 2.05 5.94
C ASN A 584 10.38 2.47 7.26
N HIS A 585 9.65 3.58 7.29
CA HIS A 585 9.12 4.22 8.48
C HIS A 585 8.36 3.26 9.41
N MET A 586 7.48 2.40 8.91
CA MET A 586 6.71 1.49 9.79
C MET A 586 7.61 0.44 10.44
N THR A 587 8.58 -0.07 9.68
CA THR A 587 9.58 -1.00 10.20
C THR A 587 10.48 -0.27 11.21
N PHE A 588 10.97 0.93 10.90
CA PHE A 588 11.79 1.74 11.82
C PHE A 588 11.03 2.07 13.10
N CYS A 589 9.74 2.37 13.00
CA CYS A 589 8.85 2.55 14.14
C CYS A 589 8.91 1.32 15.05
N LEU A 590 8.75 0.11 14.51
CA LEU A 590 8.83 -1.13 15.29
C LEU A 590 10.19 -1.30 15.98
N PHE A 591 11.29 -1.18 15.23
CA PHE A 591 12.65 -1.30 15.78
C PHE A 591 12.90 -0.32 16.94
N ASN A 592 12.55 0.95 16.76
CA ASN A 592 12.77 1.95 17.81
C ASN A 592 11.86 1.73 19.03
N HIS A 593 10.65 1.20 18.85
CA HIS A 593 9.77 0.88 19.98
C HIS A 593 10.35 -0.24 20.84
N VAL A 594 10.83 -1.33 20.22
CA VAL A 594 11.42 -2.46 20.96
C VAL A 594 12.76 -2.12 21.62
N ALA A 595 13.43 -1.06 21.14
CA ALA A 595 14.65 -0.53 21.73
C ALA A 595 14.38 0.34 22.97
N LEU A 596 13.29 1.12 22.97
CA LEU A 596 13.07 2.19 23.94
C LEU A 596 12.02 1.87 25.01
N PHE A 597 11.05 1.01 24.71
CA PHE A 597 9.89 0.73 25.57
C PHE A 597 9.78 -0.76 25.92
N PRO A 598 9.17 -1.08 27.08
CA PRO A 598 8.90 -2.47 27.47
C PRO A 598 7.78 -3.09 26.60
N PRO A 599 7.66 -4.44 26.56
CA PRO A 599 6.72 -5.15 25.68
C PRO A 599 5.26 -4.70 25.76
N GLU A 600 4.76 -4.35 26.95
CA GLU A 600 3.41 -3.85 27.16
C GLU A 600 3.12 -2.51 26.47
N GLN A 601 4.16 -1.77 26.07
CA GLN A 601 4.13 -0.49 25.37
C GLN A 601 4.52 -0.59 23.88
N TRP A 602 4.68 -1.81 23.35
CA TRP A 602 4.92 -2.00 21.92
C TRP A 602 3.66 -1.75 21.08
N PRO A 603 3.81 -1.32 19.81
CA PRO A 603 2.70 -1.11 18.88
C PRO A 603 1.73 -2.30 18.85
N ARG A 604 0.41 -2.04 18.85
CA ARG A 604 -0.59 -3.13 18.80
C ARG A 604 -1.09 -3.46 17.40
N GLY A 605 -1.03 -2.52 16.46
CA GLY A 605 -1.52 -2.80 15.12
C GLY A 605 -1.25 -1.74 14.07
N PHE A 606 -1.20 -2.21 12.83
CA PHE A 606 -0.90 -1.43 11.64
C PHE A 606 -1.98 -1.62 10.56
N GLY A 607 -2.40 -0.51 9.96
CA GLY A 607 -3.25 -0.48 8.77
C GLY A 607 -2.45 -0.02 7.55
N VAL A 608 -2.58 -0.72 6.44
CA VAL A 608 -1.86 -0.42 5.19
C VAL A 608 -2.83 -0.33 4.02
N ASN A 609 -2.79 0.79 3.30
CA ASN A 609 -3.56 1.03 2.08
C ASN A 609 -2.68 1.17 0.83
N GLY A 610 -3.27 0.95 -0.35
CA GLY A 610 -2.62 1.21 -1.64
C GLY A 610 -2.43 2.69 -1.96
N TYR A 611 -1.82 2.97 -3.11
CA TYR A 611 -1.66 4.34 -3.64
C TYR A 611 -2.96 4.82 -4.26
N VAL A 612 -3.40 6.04 -3.93
CA VAL A 612 -4.56 6.63 -4.61
C VAL A 612 -4.24 6.86 -6.08
N GLN A 613 -5.10 6.33 -6.93
CA GLN A 613 -5.19 6.65 -8.35
C GLN A 613 -6.31 7.66 -8.58
N MET A 614 -6.20 8.42 -9.66
CA MET A 614 -7.30 9.24 -10.18
C MET A 614 -7.52 8.92 -11.64
N ALA A 615 -8.77 8.66 -12.01
CA ALA A 615 -9.16 8.19 -13.34
C ALA A 615 -8.29 7.00 -13.82
N GLY A 616 -7.99 6.05 -12.91
CA GLY A 616 -7.17 4.87 -13.19
C GLY A 616 -5.68 5.13 -13.44
N ARG A 617 -5.18 6.34 -13.15
CA ARG A 617 -3.75 6.69 -13.30
C ARG A 617 -3.13 7.11 -11.96
N LYS A 618 -1.88 6.72 -11.72
CA LYS A 618 -1.08 7.16 -10.56
C LYS A 618 -0.96 8.70 -10.56
N MET A 619 -1.20 9.34 -9.42
CA MET A 619 -1.00 10.77 -9.27
C MET A 619 0.48 11.13 -9.38
N SER A 620 0.80 12.18 -10.14
CA SER A 620 2.15 12.73 -10.23
C SER A 620 2.12 14.24 -10.39
N LYS A 621 2.98 14.93 -9.62
CA LYS A 621 3.19 16.38 -9.75
C LYS A 621 3.65 16.77 -11.16
N SER A 622 4.44 15.92 -11.84
CA SER A 622 4.94 16.20 -13.20
C SER A 622 3.86 16.09 -14.28
N ARG A 623 2.83 15.25 -14.06
CA ARG A 623 1.71 15.05 -15.00
C ARG A 623 0.54 16.02 -14.76
N GLY A 624 0.63 16.85 -13.73
CA GLY A 624 -0.41 17.82 -13.37
C GLY A 624 -1.72 17.19 -12.86
N ASN A 625 -1.76 15.89 -12.62
CA ASN A 625 -2.95 15.16 -12.16
C ASN A 625 -2.95 14.98 -10.63
N VAL A 626 -2.71 16.06 -9.88
CA VAL A 626 -2.74 16.07 -8.41
C VAL A 626 -3.92 16.92 -7.96
N TRP A 627 -4.82 16.33 -7.18
CA TRP A 627 -5.89 17.06 -6.51
C TRP A 627 -5.53 17.29 -5.05
N TYR A 628 -5.46 18.55 -4.64
CA TYR A 628 -5.30 18.90 -3.24
C TYR A 628 -6.60 18.67 -2.49
N LEU A 629 -6.50 18.32 -1.20
CA LEU A 629 -7.68 18.08 -0.36
C LEU A 629 -8.61 19.30 -0.34
N ARG A 630 -8.05 20.50 -0.27
CA ARG A 630 -8.80 21.77 -0.33
C ARG A 630 -9.62 21.96 -1.60
N ASP A 631 -9.13 21.48 -2.73
CA ASP A 631 -9.82 21.64 -4.01
C ASP A 631 -11.00 20.68 -4.04
N ALA A 632 -10.78 19.43 -3.60
CA ALA A 632 -11.85 18.44 -3.44
C ALA A 632 -12.94 18.91 -2.46
N LEU A 633 -12.54 19.52 -1.33
CA LEU A 633 -13.47 20.09 -0.35
C LEU A 633 -14.28 21.26 -0.92
N ARG A 634 -13.66 22.14 -1.71
CA ARG A 634 -14.35 23.27 -2.34
C ARG A 634 -15.36 22.81 -3.39
N GLU A 635 -15.00 21.78 -4.16
CA GLU A 635 -15.83 21.25 -5.24
C GLU A 635 -17.03 20.44 -4.71
N TRP A 636 -16.79 19.52 -3.78
CA TRP A 636 -17.80 18.53 -3.38
C TRP A 636 -18.27 18.64 -1.92
N GLY A 637 -17.53 19.31 -1.05
CA GLY A 637 -17.80 19.35 0.39
C GLY A 637 -17.31 18.12 1.16
N ALA A 638 -17.25 18.24 2.48
CA ALA A 638 -16.61 17.26 3.36
C ALA A 638 -17.21 15.85 3.26
N ASP A 639 -18.52 15.71 3.46
CA ASP A 639 -19.16 14.38 3.50
C ASP A 639 -19.09 13.64 2.17
N VAL A 640 -19.13 14.35 1.04
CA VAL A 640 -18.98 13.75 -0.29
C VAL A 640 -17.56 13.24 -0.48
N VAL A 641 -16.54 14.04 -0.12
CA VAL A 641 -15.13 13.63 -0.18
C VAL A 641 -14.90 12.39 0.70
N ARG A 642 -15.41 12.40 1.94
CA ARG A 642 -15.29 11.29 2.89
C ARG A 642 -15.96 10.01 2.36
N LEU A 643 -17.18 10.12 1.85
CA LEU A 643 -17.92 9.00 1.28
C LEU A 643 -17.20 8.42 0.06
N THR A 644 -16.65 9.28 -0.79
CA THR A 644 -15.88 8.88 -1.98
C THR A 644 -14.61 8.12 -1.58
N VAL A 645 -13.90 8.60 -0.55
CA VAL A 645 -12.72 7.92 0.00
C VAL A 645 -13.08 6.56 0.60
N ALA A 646 -14.19 6.47 1.35
CA ALA A 646 -14.67 5.21 1.90
C ALA A 646 -15.02 4.19 0.80
N ASN A 647 -15.54 4.65 -0.34
CA ASN A 647 -15.92 3.82 -1.47
C ASN A 647 -14.74 3.48 -2.43
N ALA A 648 -13.60 4.15 -2.29
CA ALA A 648 -12.49 4.08 -3.24
C ALA A 648 -11.83 2.68 -3.30
N GLY A 649 -11.74 1.97 -2.17
CA GLY A 649 -11.18 0.63 -2.10
C GLY A 649 -10.78 0.19 -0.68
N ASP A 650 -10.67 -1.12 -0.50
CA ASP A 650 -10.23 -1.79 0.73
C ASP A 650 -8.93 -2.57 0.49
N GLY A 651 -8.16 -2.80 1.56
CA GLY A 651 -6.90 -3.56 1.49
C GLY A 651 -5.73 -2.78 0.89
N GLN A 652 -4.80 -3.51 0.25
CA GLN A 652 -3.55 -2.96 -0.32
C GLN A 652 -3.63 -2.59 -1.80
N ASP A 653 -4.73 -2.93 -2.47
CA ASP A 653 -4.97 -2.54 -3.86
C ASP A 653 -4.99 -1.02 -3.97
N ASP A 654 -4.49 -0.49 -5.09
CA ASP A 654 -4.47 0.95 -5.34
C ASP A 654 -5.91 1.46 -5.54
N PRO A 655 -6.48 2.21 -4.59
CA PRO A 655 -7.86 2.64 -4.71
C PRO A 655 -7.97 3.81 -5.70
N ASN A 656 -9.11 3.89 -6.38
CA ASN A 656 -9.38 4.99 -7.31
C ASN A 656 -10.30 6.02 -6.64
N PHE A 657 -9.87 7.28 -6.57
CA PHE A 657 -10.76 8.37 -6.21
C PHE A 657 -11.64 8.71 -7.42
N ASP A 658 -12.88 8.23 -7.38
CA ASP A 658 -13.84 8.32 -8.48
C ASP A 658 -14.62 9.63 -8.44
N MET A 659 -14.34 10.51 -9.41
CA MET A 659 -14.98 11.82 -9.55
C MET A 659 -16.44 11.71 -10.01
N GLU A 660 -16.80 10.70 -10.81
CA GLU A 660 -18.18 10.46 -11.23
C GLU A 660 -19.01 10.01 -10.03
N PHE A 661 -18.43 9.13 -9.20
CA PHE A 661 -19.05 8.77 -7.94
C PHE A 661 -19.22 9.99 -7.04
N ALA A 662 -18.19 10.84 -6.87
CA ALA A 662 -18.28 12.05 -6.05
C ALA A 662 -19.43 12.99 -6.50
N ALA A 663 -19.56 13.20 -7.81
CA ALA A 663 -20.66 13.98 -8.38
C ALA A 663 -22.03 13.38 -8.03
N SER A 664 -22.19 12.06 -8.19
CA SER A 664 -23.45 11.37 -7.87
C SER A 664 -23.74 11.28 -6.37
N ALA A 665 -22.70 11.19 -5.53
CA ALA A 665 -22.79 11.06 -4.09
C ALA A 665 -23.40 12.32 -3.46
N ARG A 666 -23.10 13.51 -4.00
CA ARG A 666 -23.73 14.76 -3.56
C ARG A 666 -25.25 14.71 -3.65
N ALA A 667 -25.80 14.26 -4.78
CA ALA A 667 -27.24 14.10 -4.96
C ALA A 667 -27.81 13.04 -4.01
N ARG A 668 -27.15 11.87 -3.91
CA ARG A 668 -27.58 10.79 -3.01
C ARG A 668 -27.67 11.21 -1.54
N LEU A 669 -26.70 11.98 -1.05
CA LEU A 669 -26.71 12.48 0.32
C LEU A 669 -27.81 13.53 0.55
N ALA A 670 -28.07 14.40 -0.43
CA ALA A 670 -29.16 15.36 -0.37
C ALA A 670 -30.54 14.66 -0.37
N ASP A 671 -30.71 13.65 -1.21
CA ASP A 671 -31.93 12.83 -1.25
C ASP A 671 -32.14 12.08 0.06
N TRP A 672 -31.08 11.51 0.63
CA TRP A 672 -31.14 10.85 1.94
C TRP A 672 -31.54 11.83 3.06
N TYR A 673 -30.95 13.02 3.10
CA TYR A 673 -31.31 14.06 4.06
C TYR A 673 -32.78 14.45 3.95
N ALA A 674 -33.25 14.72 2.73
CA ALA A 674 -34.64 15.08 2.48
C ALA A 674 -35.59 13.93 2.89
N PHE A 675 -35.23 12.68 2.59
CA PHE A 675 -36.00 11.50 2.98
C PHE A 675 -36.07 11.34 4.51
N ALA A 676 -34.93 11.43 5.20
CA ALA A 676 -34.82 11.17 6.63
C ALA A 676 -35.51 12.25 7.50
N THR A 677 -35.61 13.48 6.99
CA THR A 677 -36.16 14.62 7.75
C THR A 677 -37.61 14.97 7.37
N ARG A 678 -38.09 14.48 6.22
CA ARG A 678 -39.47 14.73 5.79
C ARG A 678 -40.46 13.79 6.48
N ARG A 679 -41.63 14.31 6.83
CA ARG A 679 -42.76 13.49 7.30
C ARG A 679 -43.31 12.65 6.14
N GLN A 680 -43.33 11.33 6.35
CA GLN A 680 -43.81 10.37 5.36
C GLN A 680 -45.18 9.80 5.75
N ALA A 681 -45.96 9.35 4.76
CA ALA A 681 -47.21 8.67 5.00
C ALA A 681 -46.94 7.24 5.48
N THR A 682 -47.44 6.89 6.66
CA THR A 682 -47.18 5.60 7.30
C THR A 682 -48.48 4.85 7.59
N ARG A 683 -48.36 3.53 7.75
CA ARG A 683 -49.42 2.65 8.29
C ARG A 683 -49.10 2.21 9.72
N THR A 684 -50.09 1.63 10.39
CA THR A 684 -50.01 1.15 11.77
C THR A 684 -50.24 -0.37 11.90
N ASP A 685 -50.78 -1.03 10.87
CA ASP A 685 -50.97 -2.48 10.86
C ASP A 685 -49.63 -3.20 10.59
N ARG A 686 -49.25 -4.17 11.42
CA ARG A 686 -48.06 -5.01 11.19
C ARG A 686 -48.33 -6.08 10.14
N ARG A 687 -47.37 -6.27 9.23
CA ARG A 687 -47.39 -7.24 8.12
C ARG A 687 -46.12 -8.07 8.10
N VAL A 688 -46.14 -9.23 7.45
CA VAL A 688 -44.96 -10.10 7.30
C VAL A 688 -43.78 -9.38 6.63
N ILE A 689 -44.06 -8.46 5.69
CA ILE A 689 -43.01 -7.66 5.04
C ILE A 689 -42.26 -6.74 6.02
N ASP A 690 -42.86 -6.39 7.17
CA ASP A 690 -42.18 -5.63 8.24
C ASP A 690 -41.12 -6.47 8.93
N ALA A 691 -41.46 -7.72 9.27
CA ALA A 691 -40.54 -8.69 9.86
C ALA A 691 -39.38 -8.97 8.89
N TRP A 692 -39.68 -9.12 7.60
CA TRP A 692 -38.65 -9.27 6.56
C TRP A 692 -37.65 -8.11 6.55
N PHE A 693 -38.14 -6.86 6.54
CA PHE A 693 -37.25 -5.71 6.48
C PHE A 693 -36.45 -5.52 7.77
N LEU A 694 -37.06 -5.73 8.94
CA LEU A 694 -36.35 -5.69 10.23
C LEU A 694 -35.25 -6.77 10.30
N SER A 695 -35.52 -7.98 9.80
CA SER A 695 -34.51 -9.04 9.71
C SER A 695 -33.36 -8.64 8.79
N THR A 696 -33.68 -8.08 7.62
CA THR A 696 -32.69 -7.58 6.66
C THR A 696 -31.85 -6.45 7.26
N LEU A 697 -32.48 -5.52 7.98
CA LEU A 697 -31.82 -4.43 8.69
C LEU A 697 -30.85 -4.96 9.76
N ALA A 698 -31.29 -5.90 10.60
CA ALA A 698 -30.47 -6.53 11.62
C ALA A 698 -29.23 -7.25 11.03
N ARG A 699 -29.41 -7.96 9.91
CA ARG A 699 -28.32 -8.61 9.17
C ARG A 699 -27.33 -7.58 8.60
N ALA A 700 -27.83 -6.50 8.02
CA ALA A 700 -27.01 -5.42 7.48
C ALA A 700 -26.18 -4.73 8.57
N VAL A 701 -26.76 -4.49 9.75
CA VAL A 701 -26.05 -3.94 10.93
C VAL A 701 -24.90 -4.86 11.34
N GLY A 702 -25.17 -6.16 11.50
CA GLY A 702 -24.13 -7.14 11.87
C GLY A 702 -23.00 -7.22 10.83
N ALA A 703 -23.35 -7.24 9.54
CA ALA A 703 -22.38 -7.29 8.44
C ALA A 703 -21.54 -6.01 8.35
N ALA A 704 -22.17 -4.84 8.43
CA ALA A 704 -21.49 -3.55 8.41
C ALA A 704 -20.53 -3.41 9.61
N ARG A 705 -20.95 -3.84 10.82
CA ARG A 705 -20.09 -3.87 12.01
C ARG A 705 -18.86 -4.76 11.78
N ALA A 706 -19.04 -5.99 11.29
CA ALA A 706 -17.93 -6.91 11.01
C ALA A 706 -16.95 -6.33 9.98
N SER A 707 -17.46 -5.65 8.95
CA SER A 707 -16.66 -4.93 7.95
C SER A 707 -15.88 -3.77 8.58
N MET A 708 -16.48 -2.98 9.48
CA MET A 708 -15.78 -1.92 10.23
C MET A 708 -14.70 -2.49 11.15
N GLU A 709 -14.96 -3.59 11.87
CA GLU A 709 -13.95 -4.27 12.70
C GLU A 709 -12.73 -4.72 11.87
N SER A 710 -12.95 -5.09 10.62
CA SER A 710 -11.90 -5.53 9.68
C SER A 710 -11.30 -4.40 8.83
N MET A 711 -11.67 -3.14 9.08
CA MET A 711 -11.28 -1.96 8.29
C MET A 711 -11.62 -2.07 6.78
N LEU A 712 -12.71 -2.76 6.45
CA LEU A 712 -13.27 -2.91 5.10
C LEU A 712 -14.38 -1.88 4.90
N TYR A 713 -14.01 -0.62 4.71
CA TYR A 713 -14.93 0.51 4.69
C TYR A 713 -15.83 0.55 3.45
N LYS A 714 -15.32 0.12 2.30
CA LYS A 714 -16.15 0.01 1.09
C LYS A 714 -17.22 -1.06 1.28
N ASN A 715 -16.87 -2.19 1.87
CA ASN A 715 -17.83 -3.24 2.21
C ASN A 715 -18.84 -2.80 3.27
N ALA A 716 -18.38 -2.10 4.31
CA ALA A 716 -19.25 -1.53 5.33
C ALA A 716 -20.25 -0.55 4.74
N LEU A 717 -19.83 0.30 3.80
CA LEU A 717 -20.70 1.23 3.10
C LEU A 717 -21.67 0.53 2.14
N ARG A 718 -21.22 -0.49 1.41
CA ARG A 718 -22.08 -1.32 0.56
C ARG A 718 -23.21 -1.95 1.37
N GLN A 719 -22.87 -2.66 2.44
CA GLN A 719 -23.85 -3.38 3.26
C GLN A 719 -24.71 -2.44 4.09
N GLY A 720 -24.06 -1.45 4.71
CA GLY A 720 -24.69 -0.55 5.66
C GLY A 720 -25.47 0.59 5.03
N TYR A 721 -25.28 0.90 3.74
CA TYR A 721 -25.98 1.97 3.02
C TYR A 721 -26.58 1.50 1.71
N PHE A 722 -25.79 1.08 0.72
CA PHE A 722 -26.30 0.82 -0.63
C PHE A 722 -27.30 -0.36 -0.67
N ASP A 723 -26.93 -1.51 -0.09
CA ASP A 723 -27.78 -2.70 -0.03
C ASP A 723 -29.03 -2.42 0.82
N LEU A 724 -28.88 -1.65 1.89
CA LEU A 724 -29.99 -1.30 2.78
C LEU A 724 -31.00 -0.33 2.13
N GLN A 725 -30.53 0.65 1.34
CA GLN A 725 -31.40 1.52 0.53
C GLN A 725 -32.16 0.72 -0.54
N ALA A 726 -31.52 -0.28 -1.14
CA ALA A 726 -32.19 -1.18 -2.09
C ALA A 726 -33.27 -2.04 -1.41
N ALA A 727 -32.96 -2.62 -0.24
CA ALA A 727 -33.91 -3.36 0.57
C ALA A 727 -35.09 -2.49 1.03
N TRP A 728 -34.82 -1.24 1.42
CA TRP A 728 -35.84 -0.26 1.79
C TRP A 728 -36.76 0.08 0.60
N SER A 729 -36.18 0.30 -0.58
CA SER A 729 -36.96 0.56 -1.80
C SER A 729 -37.90 -0.60 -2.13
N TRP A 730 -37.43 -1.84 -1.95
CA TRP A 730 -38.28 -3.03 -2.07
C TRP A 730 -39.38 -3.07 -1.01
N TYR A 731 -39.05 -2.80 0.26
CA TYR A 731 -40.00 -2.76 1.37
C TYR A 731 -41.14 -1.75 1.12
N VAL A 732 -40.82 -0.54 0.67
CA VAL A 732 -41.80 0.51 0.36
C VAL A 732 -42.72 0.07 -0.79
N ARG A 733 -42.15 -0.50 -1.85
CA ARG A 733 -42.91 -1.04 -2.99
C ARG A 733 -43.89 -2.14 -2.54
N ARG A 734 -43.42 -3.11 -1.75
CA ARG A 734 -44.25 -4.18 -1.18
C ARG A 734 -45.30 -3.69 -0.20
N SER A 735 -45.05 -2.56 0.47
CA SER A 735 -46.00 -1.89 1.36
C SER A 735 -46.98 -0.97 0.64
N GLY A 736 -47.04 -0.99 -0.70
CA GLY A 736 -47.93 -0.13 -1.48
C GLY A 736 -47.62 1.36 -1.31
N GLY A 737 -46.36 1.71 -1.07
CA GLY A 737 -45.91 3.09 -0.84
C GLY A 737 -46.14 3.62 0.58
N ARG A 738 -46.71 2.82 1.50
CA ARG A 738 -46.97 3.22 2.89
C ARG A 738 -46.28 2.27 3.89
N PRO A 739 -45.02 2.56 4.28
CA PRO A 739 -44.30 1.75 5.26
C PRO A 739 -44.92 1.82 6.66
N HIS A 740 -44.63 0.85 7.52
CA HIS A 740 -45.01 0.91 8.93
C HIS A 740 -44.22 2.03 9.65
N GLY A 741 -44.89 2.79 10.53
CA GLY A 741 -44.29 3.92 11.24
C GLY A 741 -43.01 3.57 12.00
N ASP A 742 -43.07 2.56 12.86
CA ASP A 742 -41.92 2.13 13.67
C ASP A 742 -40.76 1.58 12.82
N VAL A 743 -41.06 0.88 11.72
CA VAL A 743 -40.04 0.32 10.83
C VAL A 743 -39.31 1.43 10.09
N LEU A 744 -40.05 2.47 9.65
CA LEU A 744 -39.46 3.68 9.06
C LEU A 744 -38.56 4.40 10.06
N ALA A 745 -39.03 4.61 11.30
CA ALA A 745 -38.25 5.29 12.34
C ALA A 745 -36.97 4.51 12.68
N ARG A 746 -37.08 3.18 12.83
CA ARG A 746 -35.95 2.27 13.06
C ARG A 746 -34.95 2.29 11.90
N PHE A 747 -35.42 2.28 10.66
CA PHE A 747 -34.56 2.38 9.48
C PHE A 747 -33.76 3.68 9.46
N ILE A 748 -34.45 4.83 9.59
CA ILE A 748 -33.81 6.15 9.56
C ILE A 748 -32.74 6.25 10.66
N ASP A 749 -33.08 5.83 11.87
CA ASP A 749 -32.18 5.88 13.02
C ASP A 749 -30.93 5.00 12.81
N VAL A 750 -31.12 3.73 12.42
CA VAL A 750 -30.01 2.80 12.17
C VAL A 750 -29.14 3.27 11.01
N GLN A 751 -29.74 3.63 9.87
CA GLN A 751 -29.03 4.07 8.68
C GLN A 751 -28.19 5.33 8.95
N THR A 752 -28.74 6.28 9.73
CA THR A 752 -28.04 7.50 10.14
C THR A 752 -26.83 7.17 11.00
N ARG A 753 -26.95 6.25 11.96
CA ARG A 753 -25.82 5.86 12.82
C ARG A 753 -24.77 5.01 12.10
N LEU A 754 -25.18 4.15 11.15
CA LEU A 754 -24.25 3.41 10.28
C LEU A 754 -23.39 4.35 9.41
N LEU A 755 -23.99 5.46 8.93
CA LEU A 755 -23.31 6.45 8.10
C LEU A 755 -22.47 7.47 8.90
N ALA A 756 -22.73 7.66 10.19
CA ALA A 756 -22.08 8.70 11.00
C ALA A 756 -20.52 8.67 10.99
N PRO A 757 -19.83 7.51 10.92
CA PRO A 757 -18.38 7.48 10.73
C PRO A 757 -17.91 8.10 9.41
N PHE A 758 -18.71 7.96 8.34
CA PHE A 758 -18.37 8.37 6.98
C PHE A 758 -18.84 9.79 6.67
N THR A 759 -20.09 10.12 6.99
CA THR A 759 -20.73 11.42 6.68
C THR A 759 -21.23 12.10 7.96
N PRO A 760 -20.31 12.50 8.86
CA PRO A 760 -20.68 12.98 10.19
C PRO A 760 -21.56 14.24 10.13
N HIS A 761 -21.31 15.18 9.23
CA HIS A 761 -22.03 16.46 9.23
C HIS A 761 -23.51 16.27 8.88
N LEU A 762 -23.79 15.50 7.82
CA LEU A 762 -25.13 15.11 7.41
C LEU A 762 -25.85 14.36 8.53
N CYS A 763 -25.16 13.41 9.16
CA CYS A 763 -25.73 12.59 10.22
C CYS A 763 -26.04 13.41 11.48
N GLU A 764 -25.21 14.39 11.85
CA GLU A 764 -25.51 15.32 12.95
C GLU A 764 -26.75 16.16 12.65
N GLU A 765 -26.89 16.70 11.43
CA GLU A 765 -28.08 17.46 11.06
C GLU A 765 -29.35 16.58 11.07
N ILE A 766 -29.29 15.36 10.53
CA ILE A 766 -30.41 14.40 10.61
C ILE A 766 -30.74 14.10 12.08
N TRP A 767 -29.74 13.80 12.90
CA TRP A 767 -29.92 13.49 14.33
C TRP A 767 -30.64 14.61 15.08
N SER A 768 -30.20 15.85 14.87
CA SER A 768 -30.84 17.06 15.42
C SER A 768 -32.29 17.22 14.93
N ARG A 769 -32.53 17.05 13.62
CA ARG A 769 -33.88 17.14 13.02
C ARG A 769 -34.85 16.08 13.52
N LEU A 770 -34.34 14.91 13.89
CA LEU A 770 -35.10 13.84 14.54
C LEU A 770 -35.40 14.14 16.03
N GLY A 771 -34.94 15.28 16.56
CA GLY A 771 -35.14 15.67 17.95
C GLY A 771 -34.34 14.82 18.94
N ARG A 772 -33.23 14.21 18.49
CA ARG A 772 -32.35 13.40 19.34
C ARG A 772 -31.43 14.31 20.15
N GLU A 773 -31.13 13.89 21.37
CA GLU A 773 -30.17 14.59 22.24
C GLU A 773 -28.73 14.18 21.95
N GLY A 774 -27.78 15.04 22.33
CA GLY A 774 -26.35 14.82 22.13
C GLY A 774 -25.92 14.83 20.66
N PHE A 775 -24.77 14.21 20.37
CA PHE A 775 -24.19 14.15 19.04
C PHE A 775 -24.32 12.74 18.44
N ALA A 776 -24.65 12.65 17.16
CA ALA A 776 -24.66 11.39 16.40
C ALA A 776 -23.29 10.70 16.46
N SER A 777 -22.21 11.48 16.44
CA SER A 777 -20.81 11.01 16.54
C SER A 777 -20.46 10.37 17.89
N SER A 778 -21.31 10.55 18.91
CA SER A 778 -21.18 9.96 20.25
C SER A 778 -22.27 8.94 20.59
N ALA A 779 -23.27 8.79 19.71
CA ALA A 779 -24.34 7.83 19.89
C ALA A 779 -23.80 6.39 19.75
N PRO A 780 -24.39 5.41 20.46
CA PRO A 780 -24.00 4.01 20.32
C PRO A 780 -24.15 3.53 18.87
N TYR A 781 -23.14 2.80 18.38
CA TYR A 781 -23.21 2.13 17.09
C TYR A 781 -24.43 1.20 17.08
N PRO A 782 -25.21 1.13 15.99
CA PRO A 782 -26.45 0.37 16.00
C PRO A 782 -26.16 -1.12 16.21
N GLU A 783 -27.05 -1.78 16.93
CA GLU A 783 -27.03 -3.22 17.17
C GLU A 783 -28.39 -3.81 16.76
N ALA A 784 -28.38 -5.08 16.36
CA ALA A 784 -29.60 -5.83 16.09
C ALA A 784 -30.38 -6.03 17.39
N GLU A 785 -31.69 -5.79 17.37
CA GLU A 785 -32.56 -6.02 18.51
C GLU A 785 -33.01 -7.48 18.58
N ALA A 786 -33.25 -7.97 19.80
CA ALA A 786 -33.69 -9.34 20.01
C ALA A 786 -35.03 -9.59 19.30
N GLY A 787 -35.08 -10.63 18.47
CA GLY A 787 -36.28 -10.99 17.70
C GLY A 787 -36.46 -10.24 16.37
N GLU A 788 -35.53 -9.35 15.96
CA GLU A 788 -35.58 -8.75 14.61
C GLU A 788 -35.27 -9.77 13.51
N VAL A 789 -34.39 -10.74 13.79
CA VAL A 789 -33.99 -11.75 12.79
C VAL A 789 -35.09 -12.81 12.64
N ASP A 790 -35.69 -12.86 11.45
CA ASP A 790 -36.75 -13.78 11.05
C ASP A 790 -36.37 -14.48 9.72
N PRO A 791 -35.72 -15.66 9.80
CA PRO A 791 -35.34 -16.43 8.62
C PRO A 791 -36.53 -16.88 7.77
N ALA A 792 -37.71 -17.07 8.37
CA ALA A 792 -38.90 -17.50 7.64
C ALA A 792 -39.46 -16.37 6.78
N ALA A 793 -39.49 -15.14 7.31
CA ALA A 793 -39.83 -13.95 6.52
C ALA A 793 -38.82 -13.68 5.39
N GLU A 794 -37.52 -13.84 5.67
CA GLU A 794 -36.44 -13.78 4.65
C GLU A 794 -36.66 -14.79 3.52
N ALA A 795 -36.92 -16.05 3.86
CA ALA A 795 -37.12 -17.11 2.88
C ALA A 795 -38.39 -16.90 2.04
N ALA A 796 -39.50 -16.51 2.67
CA ALA A 796 -40.76 -16.24 1.98
C ALA A 796 -40.64 -15.09 0.97
N GLU A 797 -39.98 -14.00 1.36
CA GLU A 797 -39.83 -12.84 0.46
C GLU A 797 -38.79 -13.11 -0.64
N SER A 798 -37.74 -13.88 -0.35
CA SER A 798 -36.77 -14.33 -1.37
C SER A 798 -37.44 -15.17 -2.45
N LEU A 799 -38.36 -16.06 -2.07
CA LEU A 799 -39.14 -16.87 -3.02
C LEU A 799 -40.01 -16.00 -3.94
N LEU A 800 -40.68 -14.98 -3.38
CA LEU A 800 -41.46 -14.03 -4.17
C LEU A 800 -40.58 -13.24 -5.16
N GLN A 801 -39.45 -12.71 -4.69
CA GLN A 801 -38.51 -11.95 -5.52
C GLN A 801 -37.95 -12.81 -6.67
N ALA A 802 -37.54 -14.04 -6.38
CA ALA A 802 -37.06 -14.99 -7.38
C ALA A 802 -38.15 -15.31 -8.42
N THR A 803 -39.39 -15.57 -7.97
CA THR A 803 -40.52 -15.85 -8.87
C THR A 803 -40.83 -14.65 -9.77
N LEU A 804 -40.82 -13.43 -9.22
CA LEU A 804 -41.03 -12.22 -10.00
C LEU A 804 -39.91 -11.99 -11.03
N ALA A 805 -38.66 -12.29 -10.68
CA ALA A 805 -37.54 -12.24 -11.60
C ALA A 805 -37.69 -13.26 -12.74
N ASP A 806 -38.06 -14.50 -12.41
CA ASP A 806 -38.33 -15.55 -13.41
C ASP A 806 -39.46 -15.14 -14.36
N VAL A 807 -40.56 -14.60 -13.84
CA VAL A 807 -41.66 -14.07 -14.68
C VAL A 807 -41.16 -12.98 -15.61
N ARG A 808 -40.37 -12.02 -15.11
CA ARG A 808 -39.83 -10.93 -15.94
C ARG A 808 -38.90 -11.43 -17.03
N GLU A 809 -38.05 -12.41 -16.73
CA GLU A 809 -37.16 -13.00 -17.72
C GLU A 809 -37.95 -13.78 -18.78
N ILE A 810 -39.00 -14.50 -18.39
CA ILE A 810 -39.94 -15.15 -19.34
C ILE A 810 -40.54 -14.10 -20.27
N LEU A 811 -41.07 -13.00 -19.74
CA LEU A 811 -41.68 -11.94 -20.55
C LEU A 811 -40.67 -11.30 -21.51
N LYS A 812 -39.45 -11.06 -21.04
CA LYS A 812 -38.36 -10.48 -21.83
C LYS A 812 -37.92 -11.41 -22.97
N VAL A 813 -37.72 -12.69 -22.69
CA VAL A 813 -37.25 -13.68 -23.68
C VAL A 813 -38.33 -14.03 -24.70
N THR A 814 -39.59 -14.13 -24.25
CA THR A 814 -40.71 -14.51 -25.13
C THR A 814 -41.29 -13.32 -25.91
N GLY A 815 -41.09 -12.08 -25.43
CA GLY A 815 -41.70 -10.88 -25.99
C GLY A 815 -43.22 -10.82 -25.83
N LEU A 816 -43.81 -11.72 -25.04
CA LEU A 816 -45.25 -11.80 -24.84
C LEU A 816 -45.78 -10.55 -24.11
N LYS A 817 -46.97 -10.10 -24.52
CA LYS A 817 -47.75 -9.10 -23.76
C LYS A 817 -48.72 -9.86 -22.85
N PRO A 818 -48.40 -9.99 -21.56
CA PRO A 818 -49.14 -10.88 -20.69
C PRO A 818 -50.56 -10.35 -20.44
N LYS A 819 -51.54 -11.24 -20.45
CA LYS A 819 -52.93 -10.97 -20.03
C LYS A 819 -53.24 -11.61 -18.69
N ARG A 820 -52.66 -12.79 -18.45
CA ARG A 820 -52.87 -13.59 -17.25
C ARG A 820 -51.57 -14.29 -16.85
N LEU A 821 -51.23 -14.23 -15.58
CA LEU A 821 -50.19 -15.00 -14.94
C LEU A 821 -50.85 -16.09 -14.10
N VAL A 822 -50.39 -17.33 -14.24
CA VAL A 822 -50.81 -18.45 -13.40
C VAL A 822 -49.60 -19.10 -12.77
N LEU A 823 -49.62 -19.16 -11.44
CA LEU A 823 -48.60 -19.80 -10.62
C LEU A 823 -49.14 -21.13 -10.11
N TYR A 824 -48.40 -22.21 -10.36
CA TYR A 824 -48.70 -23.53 -9.80
C TYR A 824 -47.70 -23.86 -8.70
N THR A 825 -48.17 -24.00 -7.48
CA THR A 825 -47.36 -24.48 -6.36
C THR A 825 -47.30 -26.01 -6.35
N ALA A 826 -46.30 -26.55 -5.67
CA ALA A 826 -46.06 -27.99 -5.65
C ALA A 826 -47.26 -28.79 -5.10
N PRO A 827 -47.47 -30.03 -5.58
CA PRO A 827 -48.51 -30.91 -5.03
C PRO A 827 -48.15 -31.39 -3.62
N ALA A 828 -49.17 -31.75 -2.81
CA ALA A 828 -49.01 -32.07 -1.38
C ALA A 828 -47.93 -33.12 -1.13
N TRP A 829 -47.85 -34.13 -1.99
CA TRP A 829 -46.94 -35.26 -1.83
C TRP A 829 -45.47 -34.83 -1.99
N LYS A 830 -45.15 -33.88 -2.88
CA LYS A 830 -43.78 -33.34 -3.03
C LYS A 830 -43.41 -32.46 -1.83
N VAL A 831 -44.37 -31.69 -1.31
CA VAL A 831 -44.18 -30.87 -0.11
C VAL A 831 -43.85 -31.74 1.11
N ARG A 832 -44.61 -32.83 1.32
CA ARG A 832 -44.35 -33.80 2.40
C ARG A 832 -42.97 -34.43 2.27
N LEU A 833 -42.64 -34.95 1.10
CA LEU A 833 -41.34 -35.58 0.85
C LEU A 833 -40.17 -34.63 1.12
N ARG A 834 -40.30 -33.35 0.71
CA ARG A 834 -39.26 -32.35 0.96
C ARG A 834 -39.15 -32.00 2.45
N SER A 835 -40.26 -31.90 3.17
CA SER A 835 -40.26 -31.66 4.62
C SER A 835 -39.52 -32.77 5.37
N ASP A 836 -39.79 -34.04 5.03
CA ASP A 836 -39.07 -35.18 5.60
C ASP A 836 -37.58 -35.16 5.25
N ALA A 837 -37.23 -34.82 4.00
CA ALA A 837 -35.85 -34.71 3.56
C ALA A 837 -35.09 -33.59 4.31
N LEU A 838 -35.71 -32.42 4.52
CA LEU A 838 -35.12 -31.33 5.29
C LEU A 838 -34.96 -31.68 6.77
N ALA A 839 -35.94 -32.37 7.37
CA ALA A 839 -35.85 -32.84 8.74
C ALA A 839 -34.70 -33.85 8.93
N LEU A 840 -34.49 -34.74 7.96
CA LEU A 840 -33.34 -35.66 7.95
C LEU A 840 -32.02 -34.90 7.75
N ALA A 841 -31.99 -33.94 6.82
CA ALA A 841 -30.80 -33.13 6.53
C ALA A 841 -30.32 -32.30 7.73
N ALA A 842 -31.25 -31.85 8.57
CA ALA A 842 -30.93 -31.14 9.81
C ALA A 842 -30.23 -32.04 10.85
N ALA A 843 -30.44 -33.36 10.79
CA ALA A 843 -29.80 -34.34 11.69
C ALA A 843 -28.50 -34.94 11.12
N GLY A 844 -28.21 -34.75 9.83
CA GLY A 844 -27.01 -35.26 9.17
C GLY A 844 -27.21 -35.51 7.66
N PRO A 845 -26.21 -36.08 6.96
CA PRO A 845 -26.34 -36.41 5.54
C PRO A 845 -27.54 -37.33 5.26
N VAL A 846 -28.39 -36.96 4.31
CA VAL A 846 -29.60 -37.71 3.97
C VAL A 846 -29.26 -38.97 3.17
N ALA A 847 -29.44 -40.14 3.78
CA ALA A 847 -29.32 -41.41 3.08
C ALA A 847 -30.62 -41.77 2.33
N MET A 848 -30.49 -42.16 1.06
CA MET A 848 -31.65 -42.46 0.19
C MET A 848 -32.56 -43.54 0.77
N HIS A 849 -32.01 -44.62 1.33
CA HIS A 849 -32.82 -45.70 1.91
C HIS A 849 -33.65 -45.20 3.10
N VAL A 850 -33.08 -44.38 3.98
CA VAL A 850 -33.78 -43.81 5.15
C VAL A 850 -34.92 -42.88 4.72
N LEU A 851 -34.69 -42.02 3.74
CA LEU A 851 -35.74 -41.14 3.20
C LEU A 851 -36.86 -41.98 2.56
N MET A 852 -36.51 -43.02 1.81
CA MET A 852 -37.50 -43.90 1.16
C MET A 852 -38.31 -44.71 2.17
N ASP A 853 -37.69 -45.31 3.18
CA ASP A 853 -38.38 -46.10 4.21
C ASP A 853 -39.39 -45.22 4.98
N ARG A 854 -38.97 -44.02 5.36
CA ARG A 854 -39.85 -43.03 6.02
C ARG A 854 -40.99 -42.57 5.11
N SER A 855 -40.70 -42.34 3.83
CA SER A 855 -41.70 -41.87 2.87
C SER A 855 -42.72 -42.95 2.52
N LEU A 856 -42.31 -44.22 2.36
CA LEU A 856 -43.19 -45.32 2.02
C LEU A 856 -44.05 -45.82 3.20
N ALA A 857 -43.73 -45.36 4.42
CA ALA A 857 -44.59 -45.53 5.59
C ALA A 857 -45.82 -44.60 5.58
N ASP A 858 -45.80 -43.49 4.81
CA ASP A 858 -46.97 -42.63 4.59
C ASP A 858 -47.87 -43.25 3.48
N PRO A 859 -49.14 -43.60 3.78
CA PRO A 859 -50.06 -44.17 2.79
C PRO A 859 -50.22 -43.33 1.51
N VAL A 860 -50.19 -42.00 1.63
CA VAL A 860 -50.37 -41.06 0.51
C VAL A 860 -49.17 -41.06 -0.43
N LEU A 861 -47.97 -41.26 0.11
CA LEU A 861 -46.73 -41.33 -0.67
C LEU A 861 -46.52 -42.73 -1.26
N LYS A 862 -46.94 -43.77 -0.53
CA LYS A 862 -46.85 -45.18 -0.96
C LYS A 862 -47.57 -45.44 -2.29
N ASP A 863 -48.75 -44.85 -2.47
CA ASP A 863 -49.54 -44.95 -3.71
C ASP A 863 -48.82 -44.36 -4.94
N ARG A 864 -47.72 -43.62 -4.73
CA ARG A 864 -46.92 -42.93 -5.77
C ARG A 864 -45.44 -43.35 -5.74
N ALA A 865 -45.14 -44.56 -5.27
CA ALA A 865 -43.77 -45.02 -4.99
C ALA A 865 -42.74 -44.73 -6.10
N LYS A 866 -43.12 -44.88 -7.39
CA LYS A 866 -42.22 -44.62 -8.52
C LYS A 866 -41.85 -43.13 -8.66
N ASP A 867 -42.82 -42.23 -8.53
CA ASP A 867 -42.62 -40.78 -8.61
C ASP A 867 -41.89 -40.25 -7.37
N VAL A 868 -42.20 -40.83 -6.19
CA VAL A 868 -41.51 -40.54 -4.93
C VAL A 868 -40.03 -40.90 -5.05
N ALA A 869 -39.67 -42.09 -5.56
CA ALA A 869 -38.28 -42.49 -5.73
C ALA A 869 -37.50 -41.55 -6.67
N ALA A 870 -38.12 -41.11 -7.78
CA ALA A 870 -37.49 -40.19 -8.72
C ALA A 870 -37.24 -38.81 -8.09
N TYR A 871 -38.22 -38.26 -7.36
CA TYR A 871 -38.08 -36.96 -6.72
C TYR A 871 -37.16 -37.01 -5.48
N ALA A 872 -37.22 -38.08 -4.68
CA ALA A 872 -36.32 -38.31 -3.55
C ALA A 872 -34.85 -38.35 -3.99
N LYS A 873 -34.54 -39.03 -5.11
CA LYS A 873 -33.17 -39.05 -5.67
C LYS A 873 -32.65 -37.63 -5.96
N ARG A 874 -33.50 -36.76 -6.52
CA ARG A 874 -33.16 -35.36 -6.81
C ARG A 874 -32.95 -34.56 -5.52
N LEU A 875 -33.81 -34.74 -4.52
CA LEU A 875 -33.69 -34.08 -3.21
C LEU A 875 -32.41 -34.48 -2.46
N VAL A 876 -32.05 -35.77 -2.47
CA VAL A 876 -30.81 -36.26 -1.84
C VAL A 876 -29.59 -35.64 -2.50
N GLU A 877 -29.58 -35.49 -3.83
CA GLU A 877 -28.49 -34.82 -4.55
C GLU A 877 -28.43 -33.32 -4.22
N GLU A 878 -29.57 -32.63 -4.20
CA GLU A 878 -29.67 -31.21 -3.83
C GLU A 878 -29.16 -30.94 -2.41
N LEU A 879 -29.50 -31.83 -1.46
CA LEU A 879 -29.18 -31.66 -0.05
C LEU A 879 -27.80 -32.19 0.34
N ARG A 880 -27.08 -32.90 -0.56
CA ARG A 880 -25.78 -33.54 -0.26
C ARG A 880 -24.74 -32.57 0.31
N HIS A 881 -24.76 -31.32 -0.15
CA HIS A 881 -23.82 -30.27 0.26
C HIS A 881 -24.48 -29.08 0.95
N ALA A 882 -25.76 -29.22 1.35
CA ALA A 882 -26.49 -28.15 2.01
C ALA A 882 -25.91 -27.90 3.41
N ARG A 883 -25.56 -26.64 3.72
CA ARG A 883 -25.10 -26.28 5.05
C ARG A 883 -26.30 -26.04 5.96
N PRO A 884 -26.18 -26.26 7.29
CA PRO A 884 -27.29 -26.02 8.23
C PRO A 884 -27.91 -24.62 8.13
N ALA A 885 -27.10 -23.60 7.88
CA ALA A 885 -27.55 -22.22 7.70
C ALA A 885 -28.35 -21.98 6.41
N ASP A 886 -28.16 -22.83 5.38
CA ASP A 886 -28.92 -22.79 4.12
C ASP A 886 -30.26 -23.54 4.30
N LEU A 887 -30.27 -24.61 5.09
CA LEU A 887 -31.49 -25.36 5.45
C LEU A 887 -32.48 -24.50 6.24
N ALA A 888 -31.98 -23.70 7.20
CA ALA A 888 -32.80 -22.78 7.99
C ALA A 888 -33.39 -21.60 7.20
N ARG A 889 -32.94 -21.38 5.95
CA ARG A 889 -33.41 -20.32 5.05
C ARG A 889 -34.28 -20.85 3.90
N GLN A 890 -34.64 -22.13 3.94
CA GLN A 890 -35.57 -22.69 2.97
C GLN A 890 -36.99 -22.16 3.23
N PRO A 891 -37.74 -21.76 2.19
CA PRO A 891 -39.13 -21.36 2.37
C PRO A 891 -39.96 -22.55 2.87
N ASP A 892 -40.91 -22.26 3.75
CA ASP A 892 -41.85 -23.28 4.23
C ASP A 892 -42.77 -23.73 3.07
N ALA A 893 -42.41 -24.88 2.50
CA ALA A 893 -43.12 -25.51 1.41
C ALA A 893 -44.59 -25.79 1.73
N ALA A 894 -44.95 -25.96 3.00
CA ALA A 894 -46.34 -26.21 3.41
C ALA A 894 -47.21 -24.95 3.29
N ARG A 895 -46.61 -23.77 3.44
CA ARG A 895 -47.30 -22.47 3.37
C ARG A 895 -47.14 -21.76 2.03
N GLU A 896 -46.37 -22.34 1.11
CA GLU A 896 -46.05 -21.74 -0.21
C GLU A 896 -47.31 -21.34 -0.99
N HIS A 897 -48.33 -22.20 -1.02
CA HIS A 897 -49.59 -21.91 -1.72
C HIS A 897 -50.32 -20.71 -1.12
N ASP A 898 -50.52 -20.71 0.19
CA ASP A 898 -51.19 -19.62 0.89
C ASP A 898 -50.41 -18.31 0.74
N ARG A 899 -49.08 -18.40 0.78
CA ARG A 899 -48.20 -17.24 0.61
C ARG A 899 -48.34 -16.60 -0.77
N PHE A 900 -48.28 -17.39 -1.85
CA PHE A 900 -48.49 -16.84 -3.19
C PHE A 900 -49.90 -16.29 -3.38
N ARG A 901 -50.92 -16.86 -2.71
CA ARG A 901 -52.27 -16.27 -2.69
C ARG A 901 -52.29 -14.91 -1.99
N GLU A 902 -51.60 -14.77 -0.86
CA GLU A 902 -51.43 -13.48 -0.15
C GLU A 902 -50.64 -12.46 -0.99
N ASP A 903 -49.66 -12.92 -1.78
CA ASP A 903 -48.81 -12.07 -2.62
C ASP A 903 -49.41 -11.77 -4.01
N ALA A 904 -50.47 -12.48 -4.43
CA ALA A 904 -51.11 -12.31 -5.73
C ALA A 904 -51.59 -10.86 -6.01
N PRO A 905 -52.17 -10.11 -5.04
CA PRO A 905 -52.52 -8.70 -5.26
C PRO A 905 -51.31 -7.82 -5.60
N PHE A 906 -50.17 -8.08 -4.96
CA PHE A 906 -48.92 -7.37 -5.26
C PHE A 906 -48.42 -7.70 -6.66
N LEU A 907 -48.33 -9.00 -7.01
CA LEU A 907 -47.92 -9.43 -8.35
C LEU A 907 -48.84 -8.87 -9.45
N ARG A 908 -50.15 -8.80 -9.19
CA ARG A 908 -51.14 -8.20 -10.09
C ARG A 908 -50.85 -6.71 -10.32
N SER A 909 -50.58 -5.96 -9.27
CA SER A 909 -50.22 -4.53 -9.37
C SER A 909 -48.91 -4.34 -10.12
N GLU A 910 -47.94 -5.22 -9.91
CA GLU A 910 -46.59 -5.10 -10.45
C GLU A 910 -46.48 -5.45 -11.92
N LEU A 911 -47.26 -6.42 -12.37
CA LEU A 911 -47.22 -6.93 -13.74
C LEU A 911 -48.37 -6.36 -14.59
N GLY A 912 -49.37 -5.73 -13.96
CA GLY A 912 -50.54 -5.20 -14.65
C GLY A 912 -51.47 -6.28 -15.22
N VAL A 913 -51.40 -7.51 -14.72
CA VAL A 913 -52.15 -8.66 -15.23
C VAL A 913 -52.93 -9.38 -14.14
N ARG A 914 -53.94 -10.16 -14.53
CA ARG A 914 -54.62 -11.06 -13.59
C ARG A 914 -53.62 -12.13 -13.12
N VAL A 915 -53.58 -12.40 -11.82
CA VAL A 915 -52.74 -13.44 -11.22
C VAL A 915 -53.64 -14.47 -10.55
N ASP A 916 -53.54 -15.72 -10.96
CA ASP A 916 -54.20 -16.85 -10.28
C ASP A 916 -53.15 -17.82 -9.73
N VAL A 917 -53.44 -18.41 -8.58
CA VAL A 917 -52.53 -19.31 -7.88
C VAL A 917 -53.26 -20.62 -7.61
N TYR A 918 -52.74 -21.71 -8.14
CA TYR A 918 -53.30 -23.05 -7.96
C TYR A 918 -52.26 -23.96 -7.31
N ARG A 919 -52.73 -25.00 -6.62
CA ARG A 919 -51.85 -26.14 -6.33
C ARG A 919 -51.81 -27.05 -7.55
N ALA A 920 -50.68 -27.69 -7.80
CA ALA A 920 -50.57 -28.61 -8.94
C ALA A 920 -51.52 -29.82 -8.85
N ASP A 921 -51.97 -30.17 -7.65
CA ASP A 921 -52.94 -31.24 -7.38
C ASP A 921 -54.39 -30.75 -7.28
N ASP A 922 -54.66 -29.46 -7.51
CA ASP A 922 -56.01 -28.91 -7.53
C ASP A 922 -56.77 -29.41 -8.78
N PRO A 923 -57.93 -30.09 -8.61
CA PRO A 923 -58.72 -30.62 -9.73
C PRO A 923 -59.35 -29.52 -10.57
N ASP A 924 -59.61 -28.33 -10.00
CA ASP A 924 -60.25 -27.21 -10.68
C ASP A 924 -59.24 -26.20 -11.25
N ARG A 925 -57.94 -26.57 -11.27
CA ARG A 925 -56.89 -25.69 -11.78
C ARG A 925 -57.05 -25.42 -13.28
N TRP A 926 -56.80 -24.19 -13.66
CA TRP A 926 -56.67 -23.82 -15.06
C TRP A 926 -55.22 -24.04 -15.51
N ASP A 927 -54.95 -25.07 -16.33
CA ASP A 927 -53.61 -25.41 -16.81
C ASP A 927 -53.58 -25.86 -18.29
N PRO A 928 -53.74 -24.92 -19.24
CA PRO A 928 -53.86 -25.24 -20.66
C PRO A 928 -52.59 -25.84 -21.28
N ALA A 929 -51.43 -25.63 -20.67
CA ALA A 929 -50.13 -26.05 -21.18
C ALA A 929 -49.47 -27.16 -20.33
N ARG A 930 -50.22 -27.79 -19.41
CA ARG A 930 -49.72 -28.82 -18.47
C ARG A 930 -48.46 -28.39 -17.70
N LYS A 931 -48.37 -27.11 -17.33
CA LYS A 931 -47.23 -26.56 -16.61
C LYS A 931 -47.20 -26.98 -15.15
N ALA A 932 -48.34 -27.34 -14.55
CA ALA A 932 -48.44 -27.71 -13.14
C ALA A 932 -47.54 -28.91 -12.76
N ASP A 933 -47.30 -29.85 -13.68
CA ASP A 933 -46.48 -31.05 -13.42
C ASP A 933 -45.02 -30.71 -13.08
N HIS A 934 -44.56 -29.56 -13.57
CA HIS A 934 -43.20 -29.06 -13.33
C HIS A 934 -43.03 -28.33 -11.99
N ALA A 935 -44.12 -28.06 -11.27
CA ALA A 935 -44.04 -27.39 -9.97
C ALA A 935 -43.32 -28.26 -8.95
N ILE A 936 -42.33 -27.67 -8.28
CA ILE A 936 -41.60 -28.26 -7.16
C ILE A 936 -41.55 -27.24 -6.01
N PRO A 937 -41.49 -27.68 -4.74
CA PRO A 937 -41.47 -26.75 -3.64
C PRO A 937 -40.32 -25.75 -3.75
N GLY A 938 -40.57 -24.49 -3.41
CA GLY A 938 -39.63 -23.38 -3.55
C GLY A 938 -39.34 -22.94 -5.00
N ARG A 939 -40.02 -23.54 -5.98
CA ARG A 939 -39.94 -23.12 -7.40
C ARG A 939 -41.29 -23.40 -8.08
N PRO A 940 -42.26 -22.47 -7.97
CA PRO A 940 -43.56 -22.65 -8.60
C PRO A 940 -43.40 -22.75 -10.12
N ALA A 941 -44.26 -23.53 -10.76
CA ALA A 941 -44.34 -23.49 -12.22
C ALA A 941 -45.09 -22.24 -12.65
N ILE A 942 -44.57 -21.57 -13.67
CA ILE A 942 -45.08 -20.30 -14.17
C ILE A 942 -45.71 -20.55 -15.54
N TYR A 943 -46.94 -20.08 -15.72
CA TYR A 943 -47.60 -19.97 -17.02
C TYR A 943 -48.04 -18.53 -17.25
N VAL A 944 -47.69 -17.99 -18.42
CA VAL A 944 -48.07 -16.65 -18.85
C VAL A 944 -48.87 -16.79 -20.13
N GLU A 945 -50.06 -16.20 -20.14
CA GLU A 945 -50.96 -16.10 -21.30
C GLU A 945 -50.78 -14.79 -22.06
#